data_AF-A0A949LFL7-F1
#
_entry.id   AF-A0A949LFL7-F1
#
_cell.length_a   1.000
_cell.length_b   1.000
_cell.length_c   1.000
_cell.angle_alpha   90.00
_cell.angle_beta   90.00
_cell.angle_gamma   90.00
#
_symmetry.space_group_name_H-M   'P 1'
#
loop_
_entity.id
_entity.type
_entity.pdbx_description
1 polymer ?
#
loop_
_entity_poly.entity_id
_entity_poly.type
_entity_poly.pdbx_seq_one_letter_code
_entity_poly.pdbx_strand_id
1 'polypeptide(L)'
;MTVSLLGRACAYAMVLVAGMTPLVATAQSTWLPTSGSTPWTTGTAWSNGIIPSAIDAVTVFPAAGPTILLDNTTVTVGTINQTTASGNVVLGSTGTAGSVTDWIELAVSSGVPAISVTGGNLYMYAQLSGSQGLQKNGNGIYSPRYNTLDFTYTGTNYFNGGTIQIARAGHLGDASNPIEVLASSNLQNYAATTFGAARSISLASSTLLTVQNGAAANSLAINGPITGGGAITFNTGNFTLNGANTYTGTTTIRSATVTLGPSSPLSTATLTLQTSSSNTGGSRIDLGGQSQAVPTLAFSLASNGTSQVTNTFLNGSLAVTGPNFTVNSGAATAQTGTTQLDLKGLSAFSWGNGFGNFEISTSSTVASGTVATIVSLPTSGTSSLSGASVRVGNSANGPASSTSTLNLGLATSISTGTLTVGAYRGNGVMTYGADVVGGNLVVRGASGGDSRVDTVYVGFKGGGDNFGNGVLNTSAGSIDARVSTFNVGYYFVLASTPLSGSFAMSSGTVDATTLTLGSVNVASGSAGSPTITSVFNQGGGLVRAGSMTLGVNAADSGTTNNPNFRSTYTLAGGTLAAGSISSGTGLSAAGSQRRIAWAGGTITTLSGSSDLAIAGTSGSGGSILFAVSGADAKSFNVPAGRTATLGNYVTLSGSDTGFTKTGAGTLVVGGSVGFVSTYSGSTTVQGGTLRLANGSALTSSRVIPVAGGTFALSGPISATVGGLAANAGGLTDVGSGLMTVAAGLSAADMLVALNSGRGDGSWNGTSGITSSQAQADLAASNPRSVGWLDNGDGSVTFAFAAPGDTNLDWQVDILDAANFLAGGKFDSGTPATWNEGDFGYDGVVDILDAADFLSTGLFDAGAYNPPPSQVGAVAAVPEPRSFAMLVGAVLATGFVAFRRR
;
A
#
# COMPACT_ATOMS: atom_id res chain seq x y z
N MET A 1 13.43 91.43 27.71
CA MET A 1 13.02 92.77 27.27
C MET A 1 11.50 92.78 27.30
N THR A 2 10.96 93.45 28.31
CA THR A 2 9.55 93.62 28.61
C THR A 2 8.92 94.68 27.69
N VAL A 3 7.58 94.77 27.77
CA VAL A 3 6.69 95.91 27.46
C VAL A 3 6.00 95.81 26.08
N SER A 4 4.70 95.53 25.93
CA SER A 4 3.40 96.09 26.42
C SER A 4 2.69 96.92 25.33
N LEU A 5 1.37 96.76 25.22
CA LEU A 5 0.30 97.77 25.13
C LEU A 5 -1.00 97.05 24.72
N LEU A 6 -2.01 96.97 25.59
CA LEU A 6 -3.17 97.88 25.67
C LEU A 6 -4.05 97.98 24.41
N GLY A 7 -5.31 97.52 24.54
CA GLY A 7 -6.44 98.46 24.47
C GLY A 7 -7.32 98.52 23.21
N ARG A 8 -8.45 97.80 23.26
CA ARG A 8 -9.86 98.24 23.01
C ARG A 8 -10.27 98.95 21.70
N ALA A 9 -11.29 98.37 21.06
CA ALA A 9 -12.50 98.98 20.44
C ALA A 9 -13.11 97.93 19.47
N CYS A 10 -14.40 97.79 19.15
CA CYS A 10 -15.68 98.39 19.55
C CYS A 10 -16.82 97.53 18.93
N ALA A 11 -18.04 97.80 19.41
CA ALA A 11 -19.38 97.31 19.06
C ALA A 11 -19.74 96.96 17.59
N TYR A 12 -20.88 96.25 17.42
CA TYR A 12 -21.27 95.48 16.22
C TYR A 12 -22.30 94.36 16.51
N ALA A 13 -23.57 94.68 16.82
CA ALA A 13 -24.60 93.72 17.25
C ALA A 13 -25.31 92.93 16.12
N MET A 14 -25.70 91.68 16.44
CA MET A 14 -26.76 90.76 15.93
C MET A 14 -27.53 91.05 14.62
N VAL A 15 -27.54 90.06 13.70
CA VAL A 15 -28.67 89.23 13.14
C VAL A 15 -28.06 88.14 12.23
N LEU A 16 -27.94 86.88 12.67
CA LEU A 16 -28.78 85.67 12.45
C LEU A 16 -28.80 85.05 11.02
N VAL A 17 -28.13 83.89 10.84
CA VAL A 17 -28.58 82.76 9.98
C VAL A 17 -28.18 81.42 10.64
N ALA A 18 -29.14 80.49 10.58
CA ALA A 18 -29.24 79.14 11.13
C ALA A 18 -28.09 78.15 10.81
N GLY A 19 -27.86 77.18 11.71
CA GLY A 19 -27.13 75.96 11.37
C GLY A 19 -26.49 75.12 12.49
N MET A 20 -26.55 75.51 13.77
CA MET A 20 -25.90 74.73 14.83
C MET A 20 -26.86 73.72 15.48
N THR A 21 -26.59 72.44 15.25
CA THR A 21 -27.06 71.31 16.06
C THR A 21 -26.76 71.57 17.54
N PRO A 22 -27.66 71.27 18.49
CA PRO A 22 -27.41 71.48 19.90
C PRO A 22 -26.23 70.59 20.35
N LEU A 23 -25.26 71.19 21.05
CA LEU A 23 -24.31 70.43 21.87
C LEU A 23 -25.13 69.71 22.95
N VAL A 24 -25.35 68.42 22.76
CA VAL A 24 -25.90 67.55 23.81
C VAL A 24 -24.79 67.40 24.86
N ALA A 25 -25.04 67.90 26.06
CA ALA A 25 -24.14 67.70 27.20
C ALA A 25 -24.08 66.20 27.52
N THR A 26 -23.00 65.53 27.11
CA THR A 26 -22.70 64.15 27.51
C THR A 26 -22.38 64.15 29.00
N ALA A 27 -23.32 63.69 29.81
CA ALA A 27 -23.04 63.51 31.21
C ALA A 27 -22.15 62.26 31.36
N GLN A 28 -20.98 62.44 31.97
CA GLN A 28 -19.96 61.42 32.14
C GLN A 28 -19.70 61.25 33.64
N SER A 29 -19.88 60.04 34.17
CA SER A 29 -19.51 59.71 35.55
C SER A 29 -18.14 59.04 35.56
N THR A 30 -17.17 59.63 36.29
CA THR A 30 -15.75 59.23 36.26
C THR A 30 -15.26 58.50 37.50
N TRP A 31 -16.09 58.23 38.52
CA TRP A 31 -15.62 57.50 39.71
C TRP A 31 -16.73 56.83 40.55
N LEU A 32 -16.53 55.56 40.93
CA LEU A 32 -17.33 54.84 41.93
C LEU A 32 -16.40 54.44 43.10
N PRO A 33 -16.74 54.75 44.36
CA PRO A 33 -15.90 54.41 45.50
C PRO A 33 -15.80 52.90 45.71
N THR A 34 -14.58 52.46 46.04
CA THR A 34 -14.30 51.17 46.65
C THR A 34 -14.94 51.13 48.03
N SER A 35 -15.80 50.13 48.27
CA SER A 35 -16.52 49.78 49.52
C SER A 35 -17.95 50.38 49.69
N GLY A 36 -18.95 49.48 49.59
CA GLY A 36 -20.36 49.72 49.94
C GLY A 36 -21.36 49.18 48.91
N SER A 37 -22.34 48.37 49.33
CA SER A 37 -23.51 47.96 48.54
C SER A 37 -24.41 49.18 48.32
N THR A 38 -24.23 49.86 47.20
CA THR A 38 -24.78 51.20 47.00
C THR A 38 -25.77 51.14 45.84
N PRO A 39 -27.08 51.28 46.11
CA PRO A 39 -28.08 51.09 45.07
C PRO A 39 -28.09 52.25 44.06
N TRP A 40 -28.14 51.95 42.75
CA TRP A 40 -28.55 52.88 41.69
C TRP A 40 -30.04 53.18 41.92
N THR A 41 -30.34 54.23 42.68
CA THR A 41 -31.70 54.79 42.70
C THR A 41 -31.75 55.99 41.78
N THR A 42 -32.87 56.16 41.08
CA THR A 42 -33.17 57.40 40.36
C THR A 42 -33.41 58.51 41.38
N GLY A 43 -32.34 59.24 41.77
CA GLY A 43 -32.47 60.51 42.48
C GLY A 43 -31.88 60.67 43.88
N THR A 44 -31.02 59.77 44.41
CA THR A 44 -30.30 60.06 45.68
C THR A 44 -28.83 60.44 45.49
N ALA A 45 -28.42 61.45 46.26
CA ALA A 45 -27.17 62.18 46.13
C ALA A 45 -25.93 61.35 46.48
N TRP A 46 -24.96 61.34 45.55
CA TRP A 46 -23.63 60.78 45.72
C TRP A 46 -22.56 61.87 45.54
N SER A 47 -21.45 61.76 46.26
CA SER A 47 -20.42 62.80 46.34
C SER A 47 -19.84 63.14 44.95
N ASN A 48 -20.25 64.30 44.42
CA ASN A 48 -19.72 65.00 43.24
C ASN A 48 -20.07 64.48 41.83
N GLY A 49 -21.25 63.90 41.57
CA GLY A 49 -21.74 63.76 40.19
C GLY A 49 -23.00 62.90 39.99
N ILE A 50 -23.83 63.27 39.00
CA ILE A 50 -25.03 62.54 38.54
C ILE A 50 -24.56 61.29 37.77
N ILE A 51 -25.02 60.07 38.11
CA ILE A 51 -25.01 58.96 37.12
C ILE A 51 -26.08 59.32 36.11
N PRO A 52 -25.73 59.58 34.84
CA PRO A 52 -26.72 60.07 33.91
C PRO A 52 -27.62 58.93 33.48
N SER A 53 -28.88 59.00 33.89
CA SER A 53 -29.96 58.26 33.23
C SER A 53 -30.38 59.07 32.01
N ALA A 54 -29.61 58.95 30.95
CA ALA A 54 -29.76 59.73 29.75
C ALA A 54 -29.24 58.96 28.54
N ILE A 55 -29.78 59.31 27.38
CA ILE A 55 -29.19 58.93 26.09
C ILE A 55 -27.73 59.42 26.09
N ASP A 56 -26.81 58.59 25.57
CA ASP A 56 -25.35 58.83 25.51
C ASP A 56 -24.58 58.81 26.84
N ALA A 57 -25.25 58.52 27.97
CA ALA A 57 -24.59 58.48 29.26
C ALA A 57 -23.47 57.43 29.32
N VAL A 58 -22.29 57.82 29.82
CA VAL A 58 -21.15 56.91 30.01
C VAL A 58 -20.94 56.64 31.49
N THR A 59 -20.98 55.36 31.85
CA THR A 59 -20.70 54.85 33.21
C THR A 59 -19.37 54.11 33.23
N VAL A 60 -18.48 54.43 34.17
CA VAL A 60 -17.14 53.83 34.28
C VAL A 60 -16.95 53.12 35.63
N PHE A 61 -16.46 51.88 35.60
CA PHE A 61 -16.11 51.04 36.75
C PHE A 61 -14.59 50.79 36.80
N PRO A 62 -13.83 51.62 37.54
CA PRO A 62 -12.36 51.57 37.52
C PRO A 62 -11.73 50.57 38.49
N ALA A 63 -12.45 50.10 39.50
CA ALA A 63 -11.97 49.14 40.50
C ALA A 63 -12.92 47.94 40.67
N ALA A 64 -12.39 46.81 41.13
CA ALA A 64 -13.17 45.61 41.42
C ALA A 64 -13.91 45.69 42.78
N GLY A 65 -15.09 45.07 42.89
CA GLY A 65 -15.82 44.82 44.15
C GLY A 65 -16.61 46.01 44.71
N PRO A 66 -17.90 46.17 44.35
CA PRO A 66 -18.97 45.30 44.87
C PRO A 66 -20.09 44.96 43.84
N THR A 67 -21.12 44.23 44.29
CA THR A 67 -22.42 44.15 43.60
C THR A 67 -23.12 45.50 43.64
N ILE A 68 -23.55 45.97 42.47
CA ILE A 68 -24.24 47.23 42.26
C ILE A 68 -25.71 46.90 42.00
N LEU A 69 -26.59 47.25 42.93
CA LEU A 69 -28.04 46.99 42.84
C LEU A 69 -28.74 48.17 42.14
N LEU A 70 -29.83 47.97 41.37
CA LEU A 70 -30.58 49.10 40.78
C LEU A 70 -31.89 49.46 41.51
N ASP A 71 -32.09 48.90 42.71
CA ASP A 71 -33.21 49.18 43.61
C ASP A 71 -34.56 49.36 42.91
N ASN A 72 -34.90 48.42 42.04
CA ASN A 72 -36.18 48.40 41.33
C ASN A 72 -36.40 49.56 40.34
N THR A 73 -35.34 50.16 39.80
CA THR A 73 -35.43 51.30 38.88
C THR A 73 -35.00 50.97 37.45
N THR A 74 -35.42 51.83 36.51
CA THR A 74 -34.93 51.84 35.12
C THR A 74 -33.87 52.93 34.95
N VAL A 75 -32.70 52.56 34.44
CA VAL A 75 -31.60 53.50 34.14
C VAL A 75 -31.26 53.44 32.66
N THR A 76 -31.27 54.58 31.98
CA THR A 76 -30.89 54.69 30.57
C THR A 76 -29.40 55.02 30.48
N VAL A 77 -28.61 54.19 29.79
CA VAL A 77 -27.17 54.42 29.56
C VAL A 77 -26.77 54.16 28.12
N GLY A 78 -25.83 54.96 27.60
CA GLY A 78 -25.24 54.75 26.29
C GLY A 78 -24.03 53.83 26.33
N THR A 79 -23.19 53.92 27.37
CA THR A 79 -21.97 53.11 27.48
C THR A 79 -21.68 52.69 28.92
N ILE A 80 -21.33 51.41 29.09
CA ILE A 80 -20.82 50.83 30.34
C ILE A 80 -19.35 50.44 30.12
N ASN A 81 -18.44 51.04 30.87
CA ASN A 81 -17.00 50.78 30.78
C ASN A 81 -16.46 50.18 32.07
N GLN A 82 -16.15 48.89 32.08
CA GLN A 82 -15.31 48.28 33.10
C GLN A 82 -13.84 48.40 32.67
N THR A 83 -13.06 49.17 33.45
CA THR A 83 -11.62 49.35 33.20
C THR A 83 -10.74 48.63 34.22
N THR A 84 -11.33 47.79 35.09
CA THR A 84 -10.56 47.00 36.06
C THR A 84 -9.66 46.00 35.34
N ALA A 85 -8.39 45.91 35.78
CA ALA A 85 -7.44 44.94 35.22
C ALA A 85 -7.77 43.50 35.63
N SER A 86 -8.38 43.31 36.81
CA SER A 86 -8.80 42.02 37.36
C SER A 86 -10.04 42.18 38.27
N GLY A 87 -10.63 41.06 38.71
CA GLY A 87 -11.80 41.05 39.59
C GLY A 87 -13.16 41.08 38.86
N ASN A 88 -14.23 41.01 39.64
CA ASN A 88 -15.60 40.95 39.13
C ASN A 88 -16.36 42.26 39.41
N VAL A 89 -17.14 42.73 38.45
CA VAL A 89 -18.18 43.74 38.63
C VAL A 89 -19.52 43.04 38.44
N VAL A 90 -20.46 43.26 39.35
CA VAL A 90 -21.80 42.65 39.29
C VAL A 90 -22.81 43.79 39.22
N LEU A 91 -23.66 43.80 38.19
CA LEU A 91 -24.74 44.78 38.01
C LEU A 91 -26.09 44.09 38.16
N GLY A 92 -26.96 44.60 39.04
CA GLY A 92 -28.26 44.04 39.40
C GLY A 92 -28.23 43.10 40.60
N SER A 93 -29.40 42.81 41.15
CA SER A 93 -29.56 41.91 42.30
C SER A 93 -29.33 40.42 41.93
N THR A 94 -28.64 39.68 42.82
CA THR A 94 -28.43 38.23 42.68
C THR A 94 -29.62 37.39 43.17
N GLY A 95 -30.81 38.01 43.31
CA GLY A 95 -31.99 37.46 43.98
C GLY A 95 -32.73 36.40 43.16
N THR A 96 -33.52 35.58 43.86
CA THR A 96 -34.29 34.44 43.34
C THR A 96 -35.22 34.82 42.17
N ALA A 97 -35.38 33.90 41.22
CA ALA A 97 -36.25 34.00 40.05
C ALA A 97 -37.63 34.60 40.34
N GLY A 98 -38.05 35.60 39.54
CA GLY A 98 -39.42 36.13 39.51
C GLY A 98 -39.65 37.51 40.15
N SER A 99 -38.63 38.15 40.74
CA SER A 99 -38.73 39.49 41.34
C SER A 99 -37.74 40.48 40.73
N VAL A 100 -37.69 40.56 39.39
CA VAL A 100 -36.74 41.46 38.72
C VAL A 100 -37.41 42.77 38.34
N THR A 101 -36.85 43.81 38.90
CA THR A 101 -37.31 45.20 38.87
C THR A 101 -36.17 46.15 38.44
N ASP A 102 -34.93 45.64 38.34
CA ASP A 102 -33.74 46.37 37.89
C ASP A 102 -33.65 46.34 36.35
N TRP A 103 -33.85 47.50 35.69
CA TRP A 103 -33.79 47.64 34.23
C TRP A 103 -32.68 48.59 33.80
N ILE A 104 -31.93 48.18 32.78
CA ILE A 104 -30.97 49.03 32.07
C ILE A 104 -31.46 49.16 30.63
N GLU A 105 -31.80 50.38 30.23
CA GLU A 105 -32.11 50.72 28.84
C GLU A 105 -30.84 51.19 28.14
N LEU A 106 -30.45 50.51 27.08
CA LEU A 106 -29.28 50.86 26.26
C LEU A 106 -29.71 51.83 25.16
N ALA A 107 -29.28 53.09 25.24
CA ALA A 107 -29.63 54.12 24.27
C ALA A 107 -28.51 55.15 24.04
N VAL A 108 -28.18 55.38 22.77
CA VAL A 108 -27.31 56.47 22.28
C VAL A 108 -28.07 57.33 21.27
N SER A 109 -27.63 58.56 21.04
CA SER A 109 -28.23 59.47 20.05
C SER A 109 -27.82 59.10 18.62
N SER A 110 -26.69 58.42 18.48
CA SER A 110 -26.16 57.91 17.22
C SER A 110 -25.24 56.72 17.47
N GLY A 111 -25.33 55.68 16.63
CA GLY A 111 -24.49 54.49 16.70
C GLY A 111 -25.12 53.37 17.52
N VAL A 112 -24.30 52.66 18.28
CA VAL A 112 -24.69 51.46 19.03
C VAL A 112 -24.23 51.62 20.49
N PRO A 113 -25.10 51.34 21.48
CA PRO A 113 -24.69 51.32 22.89
C PRO A 113 -23.57 50.31 23.15
N ALA A 114 -22.63 50.64 24.02
CA ALA A 114 -21.44 49.83 24.24
C ALA A 114 -21.31 49.29 25.68
N ILE A 115 -20.88 48.03 25.81
CA ILE A 115 -20.37 47.45 27.04
C ILE A 115 -18.89 47.13 26.81
N SER A 116 -17.99 47.92 27.36
CA SER A 116 -16.55 47.73 27.26
C SER A 116 -16.01 47.07 28.53
N VAL A 117 -15.39 45.90 28.39
CA VAL A 117 -14.79 45.16 29.50
C VAL A 117 -13.29 44.98 29.22
N THR A 118 -12.45 45.76 29.89
CA THR A 118 -11.01 45.83 29.61
C THR A 118 -10.23 44.67 30.24
N GLY A 119 -10.70 44.17 31.40
CA GLY A 119 -10.20 43.01 32.14
C GLY A 119 -11.26 42.50 33.12
N GLY A 120 -11.02 41.35 33.77
CA GLY A 120 -11.96 40.77 34.74
C GLY A 120 -13.29 40.25 34.14
N ASN A 121 -14.30 40.11 34.99
CA ASN A 121 -15.66 39.69 34.60
C ASN A 121 -16.70 40.76 34.93
N LEU A 122 -17.58 41.09 33.97
CA LEU A 122 -18.80 41.85 34.19
C LEU A 122 -20.00 40.89 34.21
N TYR A 123 -20.60 40.69 35.38
CA TYR A 123 -21.82 39.91 35.52
C TYR A 123 -23.06 40.82 35.44
N MET A 124 -23.95 40.53 34.51
CA MET A 124 -25.20 41.27 34.32
C MET A 124 -26.40 40.45 34.85
N TYR A 125 -26.98 40.92 35.95
CA TYR A 125 -28.20 40.41 36.57
C TYR A 125 -29.40 41.36 36.39
N ALA A 126 -29.19 42.58 35.88
CA ALA A 126 -30.27 43.49 35.48
C ALA A 126 -30.88 43.11 34.11
N GLN A 127 -32.15 43.46 33.88
CA GLN A 127 -32.78 43.31 32.56
C GLN A 127 -32.22 44.34 31.58
N LEU A 128 -31.82 43.91 30.39
CA LEU A 128 -31.40 44.80 29.30
C LEU A 128 -32.53 45.02 28.29
N SER A 129 -32.77 46.29 27.96
CA SER A 129 -33.77 46.75 26.98
C SER A 129 -33.19 47.85 26.08
N GLY A 130 -33.92 48.25 25.04
CA GLY A 130 -33.48 49.23 24.05
C GLY A 130 -33.64 48.71 22.61
N SER A 131 -33.49 49.58 21.61
CA SER A 131 -33.75 49.22 20.20
C SER A 131 -32.54 49.27 19.27
N GLN A 132 -31.37 49.67 19.79
CA GLN A 132 -30.19 50.01 18.98
C GLN A 132 -29.11 48.91 18.97
N GLY A 133 -29.39 47.74 19.56
CA GLY A 133 -28.43 46.65 19.71
C GLY A 133 -27.43 46.85 20.85
N LEU A 134 -26.32 46.12 20.78
CA LEU A 134 -25.28 46.12 21.81
C LEU A 134 -23.90 45.85 21.19
N GLN A 135 -22.90 46.67 21.53
CA GLN A 135 -21.51 46.44 21.17
C GLN A 135 -20.67 46.03 22.39
N LYS A 136 -20.10 44.82 22.37
CA LYS A 136 -19.12 44.36 23.37
C LYS A 136 -17.71 44.71 22.94
N ASN A 137 -17.02 45.55 23.72
CA ASN A 137 -15.62 45.91 23.51
C ASN A 137 -14.70 45.33 24.60
N GLY A 138 -13.39 45.32 24.34
CA GLY A 138 -12.33 45.00 25.32
C GLY A 138 -12.16 43.51 25.59
N ASN A 139 -11.02 43.13 26.18
CA ASN A 139 -10.55 41.74 26.24
C ASN A 139 -11.19 40.91 27.38
N GLY A 140 -11.87 41.54 28.33
CA GLY A 140 -12.48 40.85 29.46
C GLY A 140 -13.80 40.15 29.13
N ILE A 141 -14.40 39.57 30.16
CA ILE A 141 -15.55 38.66 30.06
C ILE A 141 -16.84 39.41 30.41
N TYR A 142 -17.78 39.47 29.47
CA TYR A 142 -19.15 39.90 29.73
C TYR A 142 -20.05 38.69 29.90
N SER A 143 -20.78 38.62 31.01
CA SER A 143 -21.53 37.43 31.42
C SER A 143 -22.95 37.80 31.85
N PRO A 144 -23.91 37.76 30.90
CA PRO A 144 -25.33 37.68 31.20
C PRO A 144 -25.64 36.53 32.18
N ARG A 145 -25.94 36.87 33.44
CA ARG A 145 -26.26 35.90 34.50
C ARG A 145 -27.73 35.90 34.90
N TYR A 146 -28.54 36.65 34.15
CA TYR A 146 -29.98 36.68 34.31
C TYR A 146 -30.56 35.25 34.24
N ASN A 147 -31.07 34.76 35.37
CA ASN A 147 -31.30 33.33 35.58
C ASN A 147 -32.69 32.84 35.13
N THR A 148 -33.61 33.70 34.66
CA THR A 148 -34.94 33.23 34.22
C THR A 148 -35.66 33.93 33.05
N LEU A 149 -35.18 35.06 32.50
CA LEU A 149 -35.77 35.76 31.35
C LEU A 149 -34.72 36.07 30.29
N ASP A 150 -35.22 36.27 29.07
CA ASP A 150 -34.46 36.76 27.93
C ASP A 150 -34.36 38.30 28.01
N PHE A 151 -33.23 38.86 27.58
CA PHE A 151 -33.13 40.30 27.39
C PHE A 151 -34.06 40.73 26.26
N THR A 152 -34.66 41.90 26.39
CA THR A 152 -35.71 42.39 25.49
C THR A 152 -35.22 43.45 24.51
N TYR A 153 -33.92 43.77 24.50
CA TYR A 153 -33.39 44.71 23.51
C TYR A 153 -33.42 44.11 22.10
N THR A 154 -33.69 44.96 21.11
CA THR A 154 -33.60 44.63 19.68
C THR A 154 -32.36 45.27 19.05
N GLY A 155 -31.93 44.75 17.89
CA GLY A 155 -30.81 45.28 17.11
C GLY A 155 -29.57 44.38 17.13
N THR A 156 -28.53 44.78 16.40
CA THR A 156 -27.33 43.95 16.19
C THR A 156 -26.47 43.83 17.45
N ASN A 157 -25.97 42.61 17.70
CA ASN A 157 -24.94 42.31 18.66
C ASN A 157 -23.55 42.40 18.01
N TYR A 158 -22.76 43.42 18.32
CA TYR A 158 -21.40 43.55 17.80
C TYR A 158 -20.38 42.98 18.77
N PHE A 159 -19.65 41.96 18.34
CA PHE A 159 -18.56 41.33 19.09
C PHE A 159 -17.24 41.97 18.64
N ASN A 160 -16.73 42.89 19.44
CA ASN A 160 -15.52 43.66 19.15
C ASN A 160 -14.43 43.39 20.21
N GLY A 161 -14.24 42.11 20.55
CA GLY A 161 -13.18 41.62 21.43
C GLY A 161 -13.66 40.97 22.73
N GLY A 162 -12.75 40.17 23.30
CA GLY A 162 -12.95 39.51 24.59
C GLY A 162 -13.95 38.37 24.53
N THR A 163 -14.66 38.15 25.63
CA THR A 163 -15.52 36.97 25.81
C THR A 163 -16.93 37.38 26.17
N ILE A 164 -17.93 36.72 25.59
CA ILE A 164 -19.34 36.81 25.97
C ILE A 164 -19.79 35.43 26.45
N GLN A 165 -20.35 35.37 27.65
CA GLN A 165 -20.82 34.12 28.27
C GLN A 165 -22.34 34.07 28.31
N ILE A 166 -22.94 33.12 27.61
CA ILE A 166 -24.39 32.93 27.60
C ILE A 166 -24.77 31.60 28.27
N ALA A 167 -26.00 31.51 28.76
CA ALA A 167 -26.64 30.26 29.17
C ALA A 167 -27.98 30.01 28.45
N ARG A 168 -28.42 30.96 27.60
CA ARG A 168 -29.59 30.84 26.74
C ARG A 168 -29.46 31.81 25.56
N ALA A 169 -30.26 31.64 24.52
CA ALA A 169 -30.20 32.51 23.34
C ALA A 169 -30.61 33.96 23.66
N GLY A 170 -31.64 34.18 24.47
CA GLY A 170 -32.10 35.53 24.79
C GLY A 170 -31.15 36.36 25.67
N HIS A 171 -30.03 35.80 26.13
CA HIS A 171 -28.92 36.61 26.67
C HIS A 171 -28.27 37.54 25.64
N LEU A 172 -28.60 37.38 24.36
CA LEU A 172 -28.20 38.26 23.25
C LEU A 172 -29.39 39.10 22.71
N GLY A 173 -30.38 39.37 23.58
CA GLY A 173 -31.58 40.12 23.22
C GLY A 173 -32.58 39.28 22.43
N ASP A 174 -33.44 39.97 21.68
CA ASP A 174 -34.47 39.37 20.82
C ASP A 174 -33.93 38.20 19.96
N ALA A 175 -34.76 37.18 19.77
CA ALA A 175 -34.38 35.96 19.08
C ALA A 175 -33.87 36.20 17.64
N SER A 176 -34.27 37.30 17.00
CA SER A 176 -33.86 37.70 15.66
C SER A 176 -32.61 38.59 15.61
N ASN A 177 -32.11 39.06 16.75
CA ASN A 177 -30.95 39.96 16.79
C ASN A 177 -29.72 39.32 16.13
N PRO A 178 -29.16 39.91 15.07
CA PRO A 178 -27.99 39.38 14.39
C PRO A 178 -26.74 39.53 15.27
N ILE A 179 -25.72 38.72 15.01
CA ILE A 179 -24.38 38.82 15.62
C ILE A 179 -23.39 39.23 14.54
N GLU A 180 -22.65 40.30 14.76
CA GLU A 180 -21.57 40.76 13.89
C GLU A 180 -20.23 40.73 14.64
N VAL A 181 -19.28 39.93 14.15
CA VAL A 181 -17.95 39.81 14.75
C VAL A 181 -17.00 40.78 14.03
N LEU A 182 -16.67 41.88 14.70
CA LEU A 182 -15.82 42.95 14.19
C LEU A 182 -14.35 42.79 14.59
N ALA A 183 -14.09 42.09 15.69
CA ALA A 183 -12.75 41.72 16.14
C ALA A 183 -12.77 40.31 16.77
N SER A 184 -11.61 39.67 16.84
CA SER A 184 -11.49 38.31 17.38
C SER A 184 -12.09 38.20 18.78
N SER A 185 -13.09 37.33 18.93
CA SER A 185 -13.97 37.27 20.09
C SER A 185 -14.30 35.82 20.45
N ASN A 186 -14.68 35.60 21.71
CA ASN A 186 -15.10 34.30 22.21
C ASN A 186 -16.58 34.32 22.59
N LEU A 187 -17.35 33.34 22.10
CA LEU A 187 -18.70 33.03 22.57
C LEU A 187 -18.65 31.77 23.43
N GLN A 188 -18.91 31.92 24.71
CA GLN A 188 -18.90 30.83 25.68
C GLN A 188 -20.33 30.47 26.09
N ASN A 189 -20.70 29.20 25.97
CA ASN A 189 -22.04 28.72 26.27
C ASN A 189 -22.03 27.78 27.50
N TYR A 190 -22.77 28.13 28.55
CA TYR A 190 -22.76 27.45 29.84
C TYR A 190 -23.94 26.48 30.06
N ALA A 191 -24.88 26.38 29.12
CA ALA A 191 -25.99 25.43 29.16
C ALA A 191 -26.37 24.94 27.76
N ALA A 192 -27.33 24.03 27.62
CA ALA A 192 -27.85 23.68 26.30
C ALA A 192 -28.61 24.87 25.69
N THR A 193 -28.17 25.36 24.52
CA THR A 193 -28.70 26.57 23.88
C THR A 193 -29.00 26.33 22.40
N THR A 194 -30.05 26.95 21.87
CA THR A 194 -30.38 26.96 20.44
C THR A 194 -30.59 28.38 19.95
N PHE A 195 -29.83 28.81 18.95
CA PHE A 195 -30.11 30.03 18.19
C PHE A 195 -31.13 29.71 17.09
N GLY A 196 -32.22 30.48 17.04
CA GLY A 196 -33.26 30.33 16.02
C GLY A 196 -32.75 30.68 14.62
N ALA A 197 -33.50 30.27 13.59
CA ALA A 197 -33.12 30.47 12.18
C ALA A 197 -32.99 31.95 11.77
N ALA A 198 -33.67 32.85 12.48
CA ALA A 198 -33.59 34.29 12.23
C ALA A 198 -32.29 34.93 12.73
N ARG A 199 -31.54 34.28 13.64
CA ARG A 199 -30.32 34.84 14.22
C ARG A 199 -29.10 34.53 13.35
N SER A 200 -28.72 35.45 12.48
CA SER A 200 -27.51 35.32 11.66
C SER A 200 -26.23 35.64 12.44
N ILE A 201 -25.12 35.03 12.02
CA ILE A 201 -23.77 35.37 12.45
C ILE A 201 -22.98 35.86 11.23
N SER A 202 -22.44 37.07 11.28
CA SER A 202 -21.55 37.63 10.25
C SER A 202 -20.15 37.80 10.80
N LEU A 203 -19.15 37.30 10.08
CA LEU A 203 -17.74 37.32 10.47
C LEU A 203 -16.97 38.31 9.59
N ALA A 204 -16.49 39.43 10.15
CA ALA A 204 -15.66 40.36 9.40
C ALA A 204 -14.34 39.70 8.96
N SER A 205 -13.76 40.15 7.84
CA SER A 205 -12.49 39.60 7.35
C SER A 205 -11.38 39.72 8.39
N SER A 206 -10.47 38.74 8.43
CA SER A 206 -9.35 38.69 9.39
C SER A 206 -9.74 38.65 10.88
N THR A 207 -10.99 38.32 11.19
CA THR A 207 -11.44 38.05 12.57
C THR A 207 -11.52 36.56 12.86
N LEU A 208 -11.51 36.19 14.14
CA LEU A 208 -11.75 34.83 14.62
C LEU A 208 -12.89 34.83 15.65
N LEU A 209 -13.94 34.05 15.39
CA LEU A 209 -14.92 33.69 16.41
C LEU A 209 -14.56 32.34 17.03
N THR A 210 -14.23 32.31 18.32
CA THR A 210 -14.10 31.04 19.05
C THR A 210 -15.40 30.74 19.79
N VAL A 211 -16.09 29.69 19.37
CA VAL A 211 -17.28 29.18 20.02
C VAL A 211 -16.86 28.03 20.93
N GLN A 212 -17.26 28.09 22.20
CA GLN A 212 -16.92 27.04 23.16
C GLN A 212 -18.00 26.80 24.19
N ASN A 213 -18.07 25.58 24.70
CA ASN A 213 -18.98 25.22 25.77
C ASN A 213 -18.22 25.23 27.12
N GLY A 214 -18.83 25.80 28.17
CA GLY A 214 -18.26 25.88 29.51
C GLY A 214 -18.08 24.51 30.19
N ALA A 215 -18.81 23.50 29.73
CA ALA A 215 -18.64 22.10 30.08
C ALA A 215 -18.85 21.21 28.84
N ALA A 216 -18.17 20.06 28.78
CA ALA A 216 -18.21 19.16 27.61
C ALA A 216 -19.61 18.60 27.28
N ALA A 217 -20.49 18.48 28.28
CA ALA A 217 -21.86 18.00 28.11
C ALA A 217 -22.80 19.05 27.49
N ASN A 218 -22.44 20.33 27.51
CA ASN A 218 -23.28 21.38 26.94
C ASN A 218 -23.30 21.28 25.41
N SER A 219 -24.36 21.81 24.82
CA SER A 219 -24.56 21.89 23.37
C SER A 219 -24.99 23.28 22.94
N LEU A 220 -24.56 23.69 21.74
CA LEU A 220 -25.04 24.88 21.07
C LEU A 220 -25.48 24.54 19.64
N ALA A 221 -26.77 24.74 19.35
CA ALA A 221 -27.30 24.66 17.99
C ALA A 221 -27.39 26.07 17.38
N ILE A 222 -26.81 26.26 16.20
CA ILE A 222 -26.83 27.49 15.41
C ILE A 222 -27.69 27.22 14.18
N ASN A 223 -28.96 27.69 14.21
CA ASN A 223 -29.89 27.45 13.12
C ASN A 223 -29.93 28.58 12.08
N GLY A 224 -29.44 29.78 12.43
CA GLY A 224 -29.28 30.86 11.47
C GLY A 224 -27.97 30.76 10.67
N PRO A 225 -27.85 31.48 9.54
CA PRO A 225 -26.70 31.39 8.65
C PRO A 225 -25.44 32.02 9.28
N ILE A 226 -24.28 31.39 9.04
CA ILE A 226 -22.96 31.97 9.29
C ILE A 226 -22.39 32.49 7.97
N THR A 227 -22.01 33.76 7.92
CA THR A 227 -21.58 34.48 6.71
C THR A 227 -20.30 35.29 6.94
N GLY A 228 -19.71 35.83 5.87
CA GLY A 228 -18.54 36.72 5.96
C GLY A 228 -17.18 36.04 5.74
N GLY A 229 -16.10 36.81 5.89
CA GLY A 229 -14.73 36.38 5.56
C GLY A 229 -13.90 35.86 6.74
N GLY A 230 -14.37 36.02 7.98
CA GLY A 230 -13.65 35.64 9.18
C GLY A 230 -13.61 34.12 9.44
N ALA A 231 -12.66 33.71 10.29
CA ALA A 231 -12.48 32.31 10.70
C ALA A 231 -13.39 31.96 11.89
N ILE A 232 -13.68 30.68 12.06
CA ILE A 232 -14.45 30.15 13.20
C ILE A 232 -13.71 28.97 13.83
N THR A 233 -13.70 28.92 15.16
CA THR A 233 -13.19 27.78 15.93
C THR A 233 -14.28 27.21 16.83
N PHE A 234 -14.59 25.93 16.67
CA PHE A 234 -15.41 25.16 17.62
C PHE A 234 -14.47 24.48 18.61
N ASN A 235 -14.41 24.98 19.84
CA ASN A 235 -13.51 24.51 20.88
C ASN A 235 -14.28 23.76 21.96
N THR A 236 -14.05 22.46 22.08
CA THR A 236 -14.60 21.54 23.10
C THR A 236 -16.13 21.55 23.27
N GLY A 237 -16.73 20.37 23.33
CA GLY A 237 -18.19 20.20 23.49
C GLY A 237 -18.92 19.97 22.17
N ASN A 238 -20.25 20.08 22.20
CA ASN A 238 -21.12 19.72 21.07
C ASN A 238 -21.71 20.95 20.37
N PHE A 239 -21.63 20.98 19.03
CA PHE A 239 -22.15 22.06 18.20
C PHE A 239 -22.98 21.49 17.06
N THR A 240 -24.12 22.10 16.77
CA THR A 240 -24.95 21.75 15.61
C THR A 240 -25.10 22.96 14.71
N LEU A 241 -24.84 22.80 13.42
CA LEU A 241 -24.98 23.86 12.41
C LEU A 241 -26.15 23.51 11.49
N ASN A 242 -27.25 24.25 11.55
CA ASN A 242 -28.44 24.02 10.70
C ASN A 242 -28.70 25.16 9.70
N GLY A 243 -27.93 26.23 9.77
CA GLY A 243 -28.05 27.38 8.85
C GLY A 243 -27.36 27.16 7.50
N ALA A 244 -27.86 27.83 6.47
CA ALA A 244 -27.22 27.91 5.16
C ALA A 244 -25.97 28.80 5.21
N ASN A 245 -24.84 28.20 5.54
CA ASN A 245 -23.59 28.92 5.78
C ASN A 245 -22.89 29.33 4.47
N THR A 246 -22.29 30.52 4.44
CA THR A 246 -21.52 31.03 3.29
C THR A 246 -20.22 31.71 3.70
N TYR A 247 -19.74 31.47 4.92
CA TYR A 247 -18.50 32.05 5.40
C TYR A 247 -17.28 31.43 4.71
N THR A 248 -16.25 32.25 4.46
CA THR A 248 -15.09 31.85 3.65
C THR A 248 -13.79 31.77 4.44
N GLY A 249 -13.79 32.07 5.74
CA GLY A 249 -12.61 31.88 6.58
C GLY A 249 -12.42 30.44 7.06
N THR A 250 -11.24 30.14 7.59
CA THR A 250 -10.88 28.81 8.12
C THR A 250 -11.88 28.31 9.16
N THR A 251 -12.25 27.03 9.07
CA THR A 251 -12.98 26.32 10.14
C THR A 251 -12.00 25.49 10.95
N THR A 252 -11.90 25.73 12.26
CA THR A 252 -11.11 24.89 13.17
C THR A 252 -12.03 24.12 14.11
N ILE A 253 -11.89 22.80 14.18
CA ILE A 253 -12.60 21.96 15.14
C ILE A 253 -11.57 21.42 16.12
N ARG A 254 -11.64 21.91 17.37
CA ARG A 254 -10.66 21.65 18.41
C ARG A 254 -11.24 20.75 19.50
N SER A 255 -10.97 19.44 19.42
CA SER A 255 -11.47 18.41 20.33
C SER A 255 -12.99 18.55 20.61
N ALA A 256 -13.76 18.82 19.54
CA ALA A 256 -15.19 19.10 19.60
C ALA A 256 -16.00 18.13 18.73
N THR A 257 -17.28 18.01 19.04
CA THR A 257 -18.28 17.36 18.18
C THR A 257 -19.01 18.43 17.38
N VAL A 258 -19.00 18.34 16.06
CA VAL A 258 -19.78 19.20 15.16
C VAL A 258 -20.70 18.34 14.32
N THR A 259 -22.00 18.65 14.36
CA THR A 259 -23.03 18.00 13.55
C THR A 259 -23.61 18.99 12.56
N LEU A 260 -23.65 18.63 11.28
CA LEU A 260 -24.27 19.42 10.23
C LEU A 260 -25.73 19.01 10.06
N GLY A 261 -26.61 19.99 9.96
CA GLY A 261 -27.98 19.83 9.50
C GLY A 261 -28.10 19.89 7.97
N PRO A 262 -29.33 19.79 7.45
CA PRO A 262 -29.60 19.93 6.01
C PRO A 262 -29.10 21.28 5.49
N SER A 263 -28.36 21.26 4.37
CA SER A 263 -27.87 22.49 3.70
C SER A 263 -26.91 23.36 4.54
N SER A 264 -26.14 22.76 5.45
CA SER A 264 -25.15 23.46 6.28
C SER A 264 -23.72 23.21 5.80
N PRO A 265 -23.25 23.80 4.69
CA PRO A 265 -21.88 23.60 4.25
C PRO A 265 -20.87 24.12 5.28
N LEU A 266 -19.72 23.47 5.37
CA LEU A 266 -18.53 24.05 5.98
C LEU A 266 -17.95 25.13 5.04
N SER A 267 -17.08 25.99 5.57
CA SER A 267 -16.38 26.99 4.74
C SER A 267 -15.67 26.36 3.55
N THR A 268 -15.58 27.11 2.44
CA THR A 268 -14.74 26.77 1.29
C THR A 268 -13.24 27.01 1.52
N ALA A 269 -12.81 27.21 2.76
CA ALA A 269 -11.40 27.37 3.15
C ALA A 269 -10.89 26.10 3.86
N THR A 270 -9.71 26.20 4.49
CA THR A 270 -9.12 25.10 5.24
C THR A 270 -10.03 24.64 6.39
N LEU A 271 -10.21 23.33 6.50
CA LEU A 271 -10.74 22.68 7.70
C LEU A 271 -9.56 22.16 8.53
N THR A 272 -9.38 22.71 9.72
CA THR A 272 -8.30 22.31 10.65
C THR A 272 -8.87 21.48 11.78
N LEU A 273 -8.37 20.27 11.96
CA LEU A 273 -8.65 19.43 13.12
C LEU A 273 -7.51 19.60 14.12
N GLN A 274 -7.84 20.19 15.26
CA GLN A 274 -6.87 20.54 16.28
C GLN A 274 -7.15 19.79 17.57
N THR A 275 -6.12 19.49 18.35
CA THR A 275 -6.29 18.98 19.71
C THR A 275 -6.27 20.13 20.70
N SER A 276 -7.08 20.03 21.75
CA SER A 276 -7.00 21.00 22.85
C SER A 276 -5.83 20.68 23.78
N SER A 277 -5.29 21.70 24.46
CA SER A 277 -4.21 21.52 25.44
C SER A 277 -4.65 20.84 26.75
N SER A 278 -5.96 20.71 26.99
CA SER A 278 -6.56 20.18 28.23
C SER A 278 -7.40 18.91 28.03
N ASN A 279 -7.67 18.49 26.78
CA ASN A 279 -8.43 17.30 26.44
C ASN A 279 -7.72 16.54 25.31
N THR A 280 -7.46 15.26 25.56
CA THR A 280 -6.76 14.33 24.67
C THR A 280 -7.69 13.68 23.64
N GLY A 281 -8.99 13.98 23.66
CA GLY A 281 -9.96 13.52 22.67
C GLY A 281 -9.77 14.19 21.31
N GLY A 282 -9.95 13.44 20.22
CA GLY A 282 -9.99 13.97 18.86
C GLY A 282 -11.32 14.62 18.49
N SER A 283 -11.40 15.20 17.31
CA SER A 283 -12.62 15.85 16.80
C SER A 283 -13.60 14.84 16.19
N ARG A 284 -14.90 15.04 16.40
CA ARG A 284 -15.96 14.24 15.77
C ARG A 284 -16.81 15.13 14.86
N ILE A 285 -16.94 14.76 13.59
CA ILE A 285 -17.66 15.52 12.59
C ILE A 285 -18.73 14.62 11.98
N ASP A 286 -19.99 14.95 12.26
CA ASP A 286 -21.16 14.34 11.63
C ASP A 286 -21.62 15.23 10.49
N LEU A 287 -21.51 14.73 9.26
CA LEU A 287 -21.86 15.48 8.07
C LEU A 287 -23.38 15.51 7.81
N GLY A 288 -24.21 14.88 8.64
CA GLY A 288 -25.68 14.99 8.53
C GLY A 288 -26.27 14.45 7.23
N GLY A 289 -25.62 13.46 6.62
CA GLY A 289 -25.92 12.92 5.29
C GLY A 289 -25.49 13.83 4.14
N GLN A 290 -24.81 14.95 4.42
CA GLN A 290 -24.42 15.94 3.41
C GLN A 290 -23.12 15.55 2.69
N SER A 291 -22.94 16.10 1.48
CA SER A 291 -21.67 16.08 0.78
C SER A 291 -20.91 17.37 1.06
N GLN A 292 -19.73 17.25 1.66
CA GLN A 292 -18.84 18.37 1.93
C GLN A 292 -17.62 18.33 1.02
N ALA A 293 -17.16 19.50 0.59
CA ALA A 293 -15.91 19.67 -0.12
C ALA A 293 -15.05 20.72 0.58
N VAL A 294 -13.82 20.38 0.91
CA VAL A 294 -12.84 21.29 1.50
C VAL A 294 -11.58 21.33 0.63
N PRO A 295 -10.96 22.49 0.42
CA PRO A 295 -9.66 22.53 -0.27
C PRO A 295 -8.59 21.82 0.55
N THR A 296 -8.52 22.10 1.84
CA THR A 296 -7.46 21.56 2.70
C THR A 296 -8.08 20.97 3.96
N LEU A 297 -7.75 19.73 4.27
CA LEU A 297 -7.98 19.12 5.57
C LEU A 297 -6.63 19.04 6.31
N ALA A 298 -6.46 19.89 7.32
CA ALA A 298 -5.23 20.03 8.07
C ALA A 298 -5.36 19.42 9.47
N PHE A 299 -4.25 18.92 10.00
CA PHE A 299 -4.15 18.34 11.34
C PHE A 299 -3.11 19.10 12.15
N SER A 300 -3.46 19.47 13.38
CA SER A 300 -2.52 20.14 14.30
C SER A 300 -2.66 19.54 15.71
N LEU A 301 -1.56 19.07 16.28
CA LEU A 301 -1.52 18.73 17.71
C LEU A 301 -1.11 19.97 18.52
N ALA A 302 -1.67 20.14 19.72
CA ALA A 302 -1.21 21.15 20.66
C ALA A 302 0.25 20.87 21.07
N SER A 303 1.07 21.92 21.21
CA SER A 303 2.53 21.90 21.39
C SER A 303 3.04 21.17 22.64
N ASN A 304 2.15 20.78 23.55
CA ASN A 304 2.40 20.10 24.81
C ASN A 304 1.66 18.75 24.94
N GLY A 305 0.88 18.36 23.92
CA GLY A 305 0.12 17.12 23.92
C GLY A 305 1.00 15.94 23.53
N THR A 306 1.37 15.10 24.50
CA THR A 306 1.88 13.73 24.25
C THR A 306 0.79 12.77 23.75
N SER A 307 -0.44 13.27 23.56
CA SER A 307 -1.62 12.44 23.39
C SER A 307 -2.10 12.34 21.94
N GLN A 308 -2.08 11.08 21.52
CA GLN A 308 -2.71 10.42 20.38
C GLN A 308 -4.16 10.85 20.20
N VAL A 309 -4.62 11.06 18.96
CA VAL A 309 -6.01 11.49 18.69
C VAL A 309 -6.66 10.73 17.58
N THR A 310 -7.96 10.50 17.73
CA THR A 310 -8.81 9.93 16.68
C THR A 310 -9.79 11.00 16.22
N ASN A 311 -9.59 11.50 15.01
CA ASN A 311 -10.52 12.38 14.33
C ASN A 311 -11.50 11.53 13.52
N THR A 312 -12.79 11.70 13.76
CA THR A 312 -13.83 10.84 13.13
C THR A 312 -14.75 11.67 12.25
N PHE A 313 -14.96 11.22 11.02
CA PHE A 313 -16.03 11.67 10.15
C PHE A 313 -17.09 10.59 9.99
N LEU A 314 -18.36 10.99 9.97
CA LEU A 314 -19.49 10.08 9.81
C LEU A 314 -20.64 10.72 9.04
N ASN A 315 -21.50 9.86 8.49
CA ASN A 315 -22.82 10.19 7.94
C ASN A 315 -22.78 11.29 6.86
N GLY A 316 -22.34 10.94 5.65
CA GLY A 316 -22.26 11.85 4.50
C GLY A 316 -21.09 11.51 3.58
N SER A 317 -20.61 12.46 2.79
CA SER A 317 -19.43 12.29 1.94
C SER A 317 -18.47 13.48 2.07
N LEU A 318 -17.17 13.21 1.92
CA LEU A 318 -16.12 14.23 2.04
C LEU A 318 -15.18 14.20 0.83
N ALA A 319 -15.04 15.35 0.17
CA ALA A 319 -14.06 15.59 -0.87
C ALA A 319 -12.96 16.55 -0.39
N VAL A 320 -11.69 16.17 -0.54
CA VAL A 320 -10.54 17.04 -0.34
C VAL A 320 -9.92 17.38 -1.69
N THR A 321 -9.88 18.66 -2.05
CA THR A 321 -9.59 19.11 -3.44
C THR A 321 -8.23 19.81 -3.59
N GLY A 322 -7.53 20.04 -2.49
CA GLY A 322 -6.23 20.70 -2.47
C GLY A 322 -5.11 19.85 -3.05
N PRO A 323 -3.95 20.47 -3.31
CA PRO A 323 -2.85 19.83 -4.03
C PRO A 323 -2.26 18.66 -3.27
N ASN A 324 -2.08 18.76 -1.95
CA ASN A 324 -1.53 17.67 -1.15
C ASN A 324 -2.52 17.31 -0.04
N PHE A 325 -2.59 16.01 0.27
CA PHE A 325 -3.29 15.52 1.43
C PHE A 325 -2.33 14.74 2.30
N THR A 326 -2.03 15.27 3.48
CA THR A 326 -1.07 14.67 4.39
C THR A 326 -1.73 14.43 5.74
N VAL A 327 -1.72 13.17 6.17
CA VAL A 327 -2.01 12.79 7.56
C VAL A 327 -0.69 12.39 8.19
N ASN A 328 -0.31 13.09 9.26
CA ASN A 328 0.93 12.82 9.97
C ASN A 328 0.69 12.64 11.47
N SER A 329 1.71 12.18 12.18
CA SER A 329 1.66 11.98 13.64
C SER A 329 1.66 13.29 14.45
N GLY A 330 1.66 14.45 13.80
CA GLY A 330 1.21 15.74 14.34
C GLY A 330 2.15 16.51 15.28
N ALA A 331 3.09 15.88 15.98
CA ALA A 331 4.02 16.57 16.90
C ALA A 331 5.46 16.11 16.70
N ALA A 332 6.37 17.06 16.47
CA ALA A 332 7.81 16.81 16.28
C ALA A 332 8.46 16.11 17.49
N THR A 333 7.89 16.28 18.69
CA THR A 333 8.41 15.79 19.98
C THR A 333 7.69 14.56 20.54
N ALA A 334 6.61 14.07 19.90
CA ALA A 334 5.88 12.91 20.41
C ALA A 334 6.68 11.61 20.24
N GLN A 335 6.90 10.89 21.35
CA GLN A 335 7.66 9.64 21.37
C GLN A 335 6.79 8.37 21.35
N THR A 336 5.53 8.42 21.79
CA THR A 336 4.61 7.27 21.72
C THR A 336 3.22 7.71 21.27
N GLY A 337 2.64 7.06 20.26
CA GLY A 337 1.65 7.76 19.43
C GLY A 337 0.70 6.90 18.58
N THR A 338 -0.54 7.35 18.36
CA THR A 338 -1.45 6.94 17.28
C THR A 338 -2.28 8.15 16.90
N THR A 339 -2.00 8.74 15.74
CA THR A 339 -2.90 9.73 15.15
C THR A 339 -3.78 9.02 14.14
N GLN A 340 -5.09 9.07 14.33
CA GLN A 340 -6.05 8.40 13.48
C GLN A 340 -6.99 9.42 12.81
N LEU A 341 -7.20 9.22 11.51
CA LEU A 341 -8.32 9.75 10.76
C LEU A 341 -9.25 8.59 10.43
N ASP A 342 -10.40 8.55 11.10
CA ASP A 342 -11.44 7.56 10.91
C ASP A 342 -12.52 8.12 9.97
N LEU A 343 -12.61 7.57 8.76
CA LEU A 343 -13.61 7.89 7.75
C LEU A 343 -14.58 6.72 7.53
N LYS A 344 -14.55 5.69 8.38
CA LYS A 344 -15.31 4.44 8.19
C LYS A 344 -16.81 4.70 8.06
N GLY A 345 -17.33 5.69 8.79
CA GLY A 345 -18.74 6.06 8.81
C GLY A 345 -19.22 6.95 7.66
N LEU A 346 -18.35 7.28 6.70
CA LEU A 346 -18.73 8.02 5.49
C LEU A 346 -19.30 7.08 4.42
N SER A 347 -20.15 7.63 3.56
CA SER A 347 -20.66 6.97 2.35
C SER A 347 -19.71 7.11 1.16
N ALA A 348 -18.89 8.16 1.14
CA ALA A 348 -17.82 8.33 0.17
C ALA A 348 -16.70 9.24 0.70
N PHE A 349 -15.47 8.95 0.29
CA PHE A 349 -14.33 9.82 0.46
C PHE A 349 -13.60 9.99 -0.87
N SER A 350 -13.22 11.21 -1.22
CA SER A 350 -12.40 11.44 -2.40
C SER A 350 -11.29 12.46 -2.14
N TRP A 351 -10.10 12.14 -2.61
CA TRP A 351 -9.02 13.10 -2.80
C TRP A 351 -8.54 13.01 -4.25
N GLY A 352 -8.36 14.17 -4.88
CA GLY A 352 -7.95 14.21 -6.29
C GLY A 352 -7.19 15.46 -6.67
N ASN A 353 -5.94 15.28 -7.11
CA ASN A 353 -5.15 16.31 -7.77
C ASN A 353 -4.05 15.68 -8.64
N GLY A 354 -4.06 15.92 -9.96
CA GLY A 354 -3.13 15.27 -10.90
C GLY A 354 -1.63 15.47 -10.63
N PHE A 355 -1.24 16.50 -9.88
CA PHE A 355 0.15 16.78 -9.49
C PHE A 355 0.41 16.53 -8.00
N GLY A 356 -0.64 16.16 -7.27
CA GLY A 356 -0.65 16.10 -5.82
C GLY A 356 -0.06 14.85 -5.21
N ASN A 357 0.24 14.93 -3.93
CA ASN A 357 0.65 13.78 -3.12
C ASN A 357 -0.39 13.46 -2.03
N PHE A 358 -0.82 12.20 -1.98
CA PHE A 358 -1.51 11.63 -0.83
C PHE A 358 -0.48 10.95 0.06
N GLU A 359 -0.34 11.41 1.29
CA GLU A 359 0.71 10.94 2.18
C GLU A 359 0.16 10.62 3.58
N ILE A 360 0.48 9.41 4.05
CA ILE A 360 0.34 9.04 5.45
C ILE A 360 1.76 8.83 5.98
N SER A 361 2.14 9.67 6.94
CA SER A 361 3.52 9.74 7.42
C SER A 361 3.62 9.83 8.94
N THR A 362 4.84 9.67 9.43
CA THR A 362 5.20 9.98 10.81
C THR A 362 6.19 11.14 10.81
N SER A 363 5.93 12.18 11.59
CA SER A 363 6.65 13.46 11.54
C SER A 363 7.68 13.65 12.67
N SER A 364 7.93 12.64 13.50
CA SER A 364 8.77 12.84 14.68
C SER A 364 10.25 13.02 14.30
N THR A 365 10.90 14.05 14.83
CA THR A 365 12.34 14.30 14.68
C THR A 365 13.17 13.58 15.76
N VAL A 366 12.51 12.83 16.64
CA VAL A 366 13.15 12.08 17.74
C VAL A 366 13.59 10.70 17.27
N ALA A 367 14.85 10.36 17.56
CA ALA A 367 15.49 9.11 17.15
C ALA A 367 14.91 7.84 17.84
N SER A 368 14.08 8.00 18.87
CA SER A 368 13.45 6.91 19.63
C SER A 368 11.97 7.15 19.88
N GLY A 369 11.16 6.09 19.84
CA GLY A 369 9.72 6.16 20.07
C GLY A 369 8.90 5.21 19.17
N THR A 370 7.67 4.86 19.58
CA THR A 370 6.73 4.04 18.79
C THR A 370 5.48 4.86 18.50
N VAL A 371 5.38 5.37 17.27
CA VAL A 371 4.25 6.21 16.86
C VAL A 371 3.61 5.70 15.57
N ALA A 372 2.29 5.74 15.54
CA ALA A 372 1.46 5.29 14.44
C ALA A 372 0.63 6.43 13.83
N THR A 373 0.40 6.35 12.53
CA THR A 373 -0.57 7.20 11.83
C THR A 373 -1.51 6.30 11.06
N ILE A 374 -2.82 6.38 11.31
CA ILE A 374 -3.81 5.48 10.73
C ILE A 374 -4.84 6.31 9.97
N VAL A 375 -5.09 5.96 8.71
CA VAL A 375 -6.25 6.45 7.96
C VAL A 375 -7.14 5.26 7.67
N SER A 376 -8.39 5.31 8.10
CA SER A 376 -9.39 4.29 7.80
C SER A 376 -10.42 4.82 6.83
N LEU A 377 -10.48 4.23 5.64
CA LEU A 377 -11.41 4.59 4.59
C LEU A 377 -12.83 4.05 4.87
N PRO A 378 -13.87 4.64 4.24
CA PRO A 378 -15.26 4.18 4.29
C PRO A 378 -15.43 2.65 4.27
N THR A 379 -16.06 2.08 5.30
CA THR A 379 -16.37 0.63 5.34
C THR A 379 -17.62 0.29 4.54
N SER A 380 -18.44 1.30 4.26
CA SER A 380 -19.56 1.26 3.30
C SER A 380 -19.34 2.34 2.25
N GLY A 381 -19.55 2.01 0.97
CA GLY A 381 -19.41 2.98 -0.12
C GLY A 381 -18.00 3.05 -0.74
N THR A 382 -17.63 4.22 -1.29
CA THR A 382 -16.49 4.34 -2.22
C THR A 382 -15.40 5.29 -1.72
N SER A 383 -14.15 4.93 -1.97
CA SER A 383 -12.98 5.78 -1.73
C SER A 383 -12.19 5.97 -3.03
N SER A 384 -11.95 7.22 -3.44
CA SER A 384 -11.14 7.52 -4.62
C SER A 384 -9.94 8.39 -4.26
N LEU A 385 -8.72 7.89 -4.51
CA LEU A 385 -7.47 8.60 -4.30
C LEU A 385 -6.79 8.79 -5.67
N SER A 386 -6.59 10.03 -6.10
CA SER A 386 -5.98 10.31 -7.41
C SER A 386 -4.91 11.40 -7.35
N GLY A 387 -3.71 11.10 -7.84
CA GLY A 387 -2.66 12.10 -7.98
C GLY A 387 -1.33 11.58 -8.50
N ALA A 388 -0.25 12.36 -8.33
CA ALA A 388 1.06 11.97 -8.84
C ALA A 388 1.67 10.82 -8.02
N SER A 389 1.53 10.89 -6.70
CA SER A 389 1.96 9.81 -5.81
C SER A 389 1.02 9.55 -4.64
N VAL A 390 0.92 8.29 -4.26
CA VAL A 390 0.25 7.82 -3.02
C VAL A 390 1.29 7.10 -2.18
N ARG A 391 1.53 7.59 -0.97
CA ARG A 391 2.60 7.11 -0.08
C ARG A 391 2.05 6.80 1.30
N VAL A 392 2.27 5.59 1.77
CA VAL A 392 1.92 5.13 3.12
C VAL A 392 3.20 4.73 3.82
N GLY A 393 3.52 5.37 4.95
CA GLY A 393 4.74 5.09 5.69
C GLY A 393 5.92 5.91 5.22
N ASN A 394 5.69 7.15 4.76
CA ASN A 394 6.78 8.09 4.52
C ASN A 394 7.30 8.66 5.85
N SER A 395 8.61 8.78 6.00
CA SER A 395 9.22 9.42 7.17
C SER A 395 10.63 9.90 6.83
N ALA A 396 10.86 11.21 6.98
CA ALA A 396 12.18 11.81 6.75
C ALA A 396 13.14 11.56 7.92
N ASN A 397 12.63 11.55 9.17
CA ASN A 397 13.44 11.54 10.40
C ASN A 397 12.91 10.61 11.52
N GLY A 398 11.91 9.76 11.25
CA GLY A 398 11.22 9.00 12.30
C GLY A 398 12.01 7.82 12.91
N PRO A 399 11.59 7.34 14.10
CA PRO A 399 12.21 6.22 14.79
C PRO A 399 11.86 4.88 14.15
N ALA A 400 12.71 3.88 14.41
CA ALA A 400 12.68 2.54 13.80
C ALA A 400 11.35 1.78 13.85
N SER A 401 10.51 2.05 14.85
CA SER A 401 9.23 1.37 15.08
C SER A 401 8.01 2.17 14.62
N SER A 402 8.19 3.29 13.92
CA SER A 402 7.07 4.09 13.40
C SER A 402 6.32 3.38 12.29
N THR A 403 4.98 3.39 12.34
CA THR A 403 4.13 2.69 11.36
C THR A 403 2.99 3.56 10.88
N SER A 404 2.90 3.77 9.57
CA SER A 404 1.70 4.39 8.96
C SER A 404 0.83 3.31 8.33
N THR A 405 -0.47 3.38 8.56
CA THR A 405 -1.44 2.40 8.07
C THR A 405 -2.54 3.08 7.25
N LEU A 406 -2.80 2.54 6.06
CA LEU A 406 -4.03 2.81 5.30
C LEU A 406 -4.93 1.58 5.39
N ASN A 407 -6.02 1.69 6.13
CA ASN A 407 -7.08 0.70 6.14
C ASN A 407 -8.01 1.00 4.95
N LEU A 408 -7.97 0.12 3.94
CA LEU A 408 -8.82 0.15 2.76
C LEU A 408 -10.28 -0.09 3.15
N GLY A 409 -11.16 0.57 2.41
CA GLY A 409 -12.61 0.45 2.52
C GLY A 409 -13.18 -0.66 1.63
N LEU A 410 -14.51 -0.72 1.53
CA LEU A 410 -15.21 -1.72 0.71
C LEU A 410 -14.87 -1.59 -0.79
N ALA A 411 -14.96 -0.38 -1.35
CA ALA A 411 -14.59 -0.10 -2.73
C ALA A 411 -13.57 1.03 -2.76
N THR A 412 -12.31 0.71 -3.05
CA THR A 412 -11.21 1.69 -3.07
C THR A 412 -10.56 1.74 -4.44
N SER A 413 -10.46 2.92 -5.03
CA SER A 413 -9.73 3.17 -6.28
C SER A 413 -8.55 4.09 -6.05
N ILE A 414 -7.38 3.69 -6.52
CA ILE A 414 -6.14 4.49 -6.49
C ILE A 414 -5.67 4.69 -7.92
N SER A 415 -5.64 5.95 -8.38
CA SER A 415 -5.09 6.34 -9.68
C SER A 415 -3.84 7.19 -9.47
N THR A 416 -2.66 6.62 -9.71
CA THR A 416 -1.39 7.25 -9.39
C THR A 416 -0.25 6.86 -10.32
N GLY A 417 0.73 7.74 -10.51
CA GLY A 417 1.99 7.38 -11.19
C GLY A 417 2.84 6.46 -10.32
N THR A 418 2.92 6.75 -9.02
CA THR A 418 3.64 5.91 -8.05
C THR A 418 2.80 5.58 -6.82
N LEU A 419 2.77 4.31 -6.45
CA LEU A 419 2.23 3.84 -5.16
C LEU A 419 3.38 3.32 -4.30
N THR A 420 3.54 3.83 -3.09
CA THR A 420 4.57 3.39 -2.15
C THR A 420 3.96 2.99 -0.82
N VAL A 421 4.24 1.77 -0.38
CA VAL A 421 3.88 1.26 0.94
C VAL A 421 5.19 0.93 1.67
N GLY A 422 5.53 1.73 2.66
CA GLY A 422 6.83 1.75 3.34
C GLY A 422 7.85 2.54 2.54
N ALA A 423 8.31 3.69 3.06
CA ALA A 423 9.23 4.57 2.35
C ALA A 423 10.27 5.19 3.28
N TYR A 424 11.52 5.29 2.81
CA TYR A 424 12.63 5.96 3.51
C TYR A 424 12.86 5.37 4.90
N ARG A 425 12.45 6.08 5.97
CA ARG A 425 12.56 5.65 7.37
C ARG A 425 11.25 5.15 8.00
N GLY A 426 10.13 5.17 7.28
CA GLY A 426 8.83 4.80 7.83
C GLY A 426 8.39 3.40 7.42
N ASN A 427 7.83 2.63 8.36
CA ASN A 427 7.11 1.41 8.01
C ASN A 427 5.73 1.77 7.46
N GLY A 428 5.31 1.11 6.39
CA GLY A 428 4.00 1.30 5.78
C GLY A 428 3.19 0.02 5.75
N VAL A 429 1.91 0.12 6.08
CA VAL A 429 0.94 -0.97 6.00
C VAL A 429 -0.26 -0.50 5.20
N MET A 430 -0.64 -1.26 4.18
CA MET A 430 -1.92 -1.10 3.49
C MET A 430 -2.65 -2.43 3.56
N THR A 431 -3.84 -2.42 4.16
CA THR A 431 -4.68 -3.61 4.38
C THR A 431 -6.15 -3.25 4.29
N TYR A 432 -7.03 -4.20 4.02
CA TYR A 432 -8.46 -3.97 4.31
C TYR A 432 -8.67 -3.74 5.80
N GLY A 433 -9.55 -2.80 6.13
CA GLY A 433 -9.97 -2.60 7.52
C GLY A 433 -10.59 -3.88 8.09
N ALA A 434 -10.44 -4.10 9.41
CA ALA A 434 -10.94 -5.31 10.07
C ALA A 434 -12.47 -5.51 9.89
N ASP A 435 -13.20 -4.41 9.71
CA ASP A 435 -14.66 -4.39 9.52
C ASP A 435 -15.07 -4.56 8.04
N VAL A 436 -14.12 -4.76 7.11
CA VAL A 436 -14.37 -4.87 5.67
C VAL A 436 -14.27 -6.33 5.23
N VAL A 437 -15.37 -6.88 4.72
CA VAL A 437 -15.44 -8.22 4.13
C VAL A 437 -15.63 -8.09 2.63
N GLY A 438 -14.80 -8.78 1.83
CA GLY A 438 -14.97 -8.82 0.37
C GLY A 438 -14.65 -7.48 -0.33
N GLY A 439 -13.75 -6.67 0.24
CA GLY A 439 -13.36 -5.40 -0.35
C GLY A 439 -12.72 -5.56 -1.75
N ASN A 440 -12.79 -4.49 -2.55
CA ASN A 440 -12.16 -4.41 -3.87
C ASN A 440 -11.25 -3.18 -3.96
N LEU A 441 -9.99 -3.41 -4.33
CA LEU A 441 -8.96 -2.40 -4.53
C LEU A 441 -8.63 -2.35 -6.01
N VAL A 442 -8.90 -1.23 -6.65
CA VAL A 442 -8.51 -0.95 -8.03
C VAL A 442 -7.29 -0.03 -8.02
N VAL A 443 -6.21 -0.42 -8.69
CA VAL A 443 -4.98 0.38 -8.82
C VAL A 443 -4.65 0.60 -10.30
N ARG A 444 -4.55 1.88 -10.69
CA ARG A 444 -4.31 2.35 -12.07
C ARG A 444 -3.30 3.49 -12.11
N GLY A 445 -2.78 3.77 -13.30
CA GLY A 445 -1.95 4.94 -13.56
C GLY A 445 -2.66 6.26 -13.26
N ALA A 446 -1.91 7.37 -13.23
CA ALA A 446 -2.47 8.70 -12.91
C ALA A 446 -3.60 9.13 -13.88
N SER A 447 -3.59 8.64 -15.13
CA SER A 447 -4.65 8.87 -16.11
C SER A 447 -5.92 8.04 -15.88
N GLY A 448 -5.92 7.10 -14.93
CA GLY A 448 -7.05 6.21 -14.63
C GLY A 448 -7.32 5.18 -15.73
N GLY A 449 -8.52 4.57 -15.70
CA GLY A 449 -8.98 3.62 -16.73
C GLY A 449 -8.09 2.39 -16.89
N ASP A 450 -7.52 2.21 -18.09
CA ASP A 450 -6.63 1.09 -18.44
C ASP A 450 -5.15 1.38 -18.22
N SER A 451 -4.80 2.62 -17.81
CA SER A 451 -3.41 3.03 -17.63
C SER A 451 -2.70 2.22 -16.52
N ARG A 452 -1.43 1.91 -16.75
CA ARG A 452 -0.58 1.26 -15.76
C ARG A 452 -0.02 2.29 -14.78
N VAL A 453 0.06 1.92 -13.50
CA VAL A 453 0.92 2.61 -12.53
C VAL A 453 2.36 2.46 -13.00
N ASP A 454 3.14 3.54 -13.04
CA ASP A 454 4.54 3.46 -13.47
C ASP A 454 5.34 2.56 -12.53
N THR A 455 5.18 2.76 -11.21
CA THR A 455 5.81 1.89 -10.23
C THR A 455 4.98 1.72 -8.95
N VAL A 456 4.88 0.46 -8.51
CA VAL A 456 4.44 0.10 -7.15
C VAL A 456 5.66 -0.33 -6.36
N TYR A 457 5.82 0.23 -5.17
CA TYR A 457 6.82 -0.19 -4.20
C TYR A 457 6.17 -0.70 -2.92
N VAL A 458 6.50 -1.92 -2.54
CA VAL A 458 6.17 -2.50 -1.24
C VAL A 458 7.47 -2.75 -0.49
N GLY A 459 7.80 -1.83 0.40
CA GLY A 459 9.10 -1.72 1.04
C GLY A 459 10.09 -0.99 0.13
N PHE A 460 10.16 0.34 0.26
CA PHE A 460 11.08 1.20 -0.47
C PHE A 460 12.06 1.88 0.48
N LYS A 461 13.35 1.77 0.16
CA LYS A 461 14.41 2.38 0.94
C LYS A 461 15.29 3.24 0.05
N GLY A 462 15.26 4.55 0.26
CA GLY A 462 16.09 5.53 -0.47
C GLY A 462 16.65 6.59 0.48
N GLY A 463 17.92 7.01 0.30
CA GLY A 463 18.61 8.09 1.05
C GLY A 463 18.79 7.91 2.58
N GLY A 464 20.05 7.90 3.07
CA GLY A 464 20.39 7.92 4.51
C GLY A 464 19.89 6.73 5.36
N ASP A 465 20.25 6.71 6.64
CA ASP A 465 20.01 5.56 7.54
C ASP A 465 18.52 5.28 7.89
N ASN A 466 17.96 4.23 7.26
CA ASN A 466 17.18 3.10 7.86
C ASN A 466 15.63 3.13 7.98
N PHE A 467 15.02 1.96 7.65
CA PHE A 467 13.72 1.33 8.07
C PHE A 467 12.55 1.16 7.09
N GLY A 468 12.55 1.66 5.85
CA GLY A 468 11.39 1.64 4.92
C GLY A 468 10.71 0.30 4.55
N ASN A 469 10.21 -0.47 5.52
CA ASN A 469 9.55 -1.75 5.34
C ASN A 469 8.09 -1.55 4.90
N GLY A 470 7.59 -2.44 4.05
CA GLY A 470 6.25 -2.34 3.49
C GLY A 470 5.45 -3.63 3.60
N VAL A 471 4.18 -3.49 3.95
CA VAL A 471 3.20 -4.58 3.90
C VAL A 471 1.98 -4.12 3.10
N LEU A 472 1.75 -4.73 1.94
CA LEU A 472 0.52 -4.57 1.17
C LEU A 472 -0.25 -5.89 1.20
N ASN A 473 -1.30 -5.95 2.03
CA ASN A 473 -2.09 -7.14 2.22
C ASN A 473 -3.53 -6.95 1.72
N THR A 474 -3.86 -7.62 0.64
CA THR A 474 -5.21 -7.62 0.04
C THR A 474 -5.93 -8.95 0.23
N SER A 475 -5.40 -9.86 1.06
CA SER A 475 -5.89 -11.24 1.20
C SER A 475 -7.32 -11.34 1.77
N ALA A 476 -7.80 -10.31 2.48
CA ALA A 476 -9.17 -10.21 2.99
C ALA A 476 -10.21 -9.76 1.93
N GLY A 477 -9.76 -9.43 0.72
CA GLY A 477 -10.60 -9.02 -0.39
C GLY A 477 -9.98 -9.38 -1.74
N SER A 478 -10.21 -8.50 -2.72
CA SER A 478 -9.69 -8.61 -4.08
C SER A 478 -8.82 -7.41 -4.43
N ILE A 479 -7.90 -7.59 -5.38
CA ILE A 479 -7.12 -6.51 -5.98
C ILE A 479 -7.25 -6.58 -7.49
N ASP A 480 -7.38 -5.45 -8.15
CA ASP A 480 -7.22 -5.29 -9.59
C ASP A 480 -6.16 -4.23 -9.83
N ALA A 481 -4.93 -4.65 -10.11
CA ALA A 481 -3.80 -3.76 -10.31
C ALA A 481 -3.22 -3.90 -11.72
N ARG A 482 -3.03 -2.76 -12.39
CA ARG A 482 -2.25 -2.67 -13.63
C ARG A 482 -0.99 -1.85 -13.39
N VAL A 483 0.16 -2.48 -13.56
CA VAL A 483 1.45 -1.93 -13.14
C VAL A 483 2.50 -2.15 -14.22
N SER A 484 3.35 -1.15 -14.45
CA SER A 484 4.54 -1.33 -15.28
C SER A 484 5.60 -2.07 -14.46
N THR A 485 6.05 -1.49 -13.35
CA THR A 485 7.02 -2.13 -12.45
C THR A 485 6.43 -2.35 -11.05
N PHE A 486 6.30 -3.60 -10.62
CA PHE A 486 5.90 -3.96 -9.25
C PHE A 486 7.14 -4.45 -8.48
N ASN A 487 7.61 -3.64 -7.53
CA ASN A 487 8.74 -3.97 -6.66
C ASN A 487 8.28 -4.36 -5.26
N VAL A 488 8.73 -5.52 -4.79
CA VAL A 488 8.61 -5.95 -3.38
C VAL A 488 10.01 -5.99 -2.79
N GLY A 489 10.34 -5.01 -1.94
CA GLY A 489 11.68 -4.77 -1.43
C GLY A 489 12.59 -4.12 -2.47
N TYR A 490 12.62 -2.78 -2.48
CA TYR A 490 13.50 -1.97 -3.32
C TYR A 490 14.48 -1.16 -2.46
N TYR A 491 15.78 -1.35 -2.70
CA TYR A 491 16.86 -0.82 -1.88
C TYR A 491 17.77 0.11 -2.69
N PHE A 492 17.87 1.36 -2.25
CA PHE A 492 18.60 2.45 -2.89
C PHE A 492 19.35 3.31 -1.85
N VAL A 493 20.21 2.70 -1.02
CA VAL A 493 20.96 3.40 0.04
C VAL A 493 22.39 2.89 0.15
N LEU A 494 23.32 3.77 0.55
CA LEU A 494 24.70 3.44 0.92
C LEU A 494 24.80 2.88 2.37
N ALA A 495 24.09 1.80 2.70
CA ALA A 495 24.07 1.21 4.05
C ALA A 495 24.07 -0.33 4.04
N SER A 496 24.10 -0.96 5.23
CA SER A 496 24.04 -2.43 5.41
C SER A 496 22.80 -2.91 6.16
N THR A 497 21.80 -2.06 6.31
CA THR A 497 20.61 -2.37 7.13
C THR A 497 19.53 -3.12 6.37
N PRO A 498 18.78 -4.00 7.04
CA PRO A 498 17.78 -4.84 6.39
C PRO A 498 16.60 -4.04 5.82
N LEU A 499 15.89 -4.66 4.90
CA LEU A 499 14.63 -4.20 4.32
C LEU A 499 13.68 -5.39 4.20
N SER A 500 12.40 -5.17 4.52
CA SER A 500 11.33 -6.13 4.32
C SER A 500 10.21 -5.55 3.46
N GLY A 501 9.83 -6.27 2.41
CA GLY A 501 8.64 -6.03 1.61
C GLY A 501 7.77 -7.28 1.58
N SER A 502 6.48 -7.14 1.85
CA SER A 502 5.52 -8.24 1.83
C SER A 502 4.24 -7.87 1.08
N PHE A 503 3.91 -8.64 0.06
CA PHE A 503 2.64 -8.56 -0.66
C PHE A 503 1.83 -9.84 -0.49
N ALA A 504 0.52 -9.72 -0.27
CA ALA A 504 -0.39 -10.85 -0.24
C ALA A 504 -1.71 -10.56 -0.97
N MET A 505 -2.20 -11.56 -1.70
CA MET A 505 -3.51 -11.55 -2.36
C MET A 505 -4.19 -12.93 -2.27
N SER A 506 -5.52 -12.95 -2.20
CA SER A 506 -6.32 -14.19 -2.24
C SER A 506 -7.23 -14.27 -3.48
N SER A 507 -7.47 -13.14 -4.15
CA SER A 507 -8.33 -13.06 -5.32
C SER A 507 -8.02 -11.80 -6.15
N GLY A 508 -8.62 -11.70 -7.34
CA GLY A 508 -8.42 -10.57 -8.24
C GLY A 508 -7.24 -10.76 -9.22
N THR A 509 -6.75 -9.67 -9.81
CA THR A 509 -5.68 -9.65 -10.80
C THR A 509 -4.57 -8.67 -10.44
N VAL A 510 -3.32 -9.13 -10.53
CA VAL A 510 -2.13 -8.26 -10.61
C VAL A 510 -1.50 -8.45 -11.97
N ASP A 511 -1.60 -7.44 -12.84
CA ASP A 511 -0.98 -7.43 -14.17
C ASP A 511 0.23 -6.48 -14.14
N ALA A 512 1.42 -7.06 -14.08
CA ALA A 512 2.71 -6.37 -14.04
C ALA A 512 3.52 -6.63 -15.32
N THR A 513 4.12 -5.59 -15.90
CA THR A 513 5.12 -5.81 -16.97
C THR A 513 6.38 -6.42 -16.37
N THR A 514 6.84 -5.89 -15.24
CA THR A 514 7.97 -6.39 -14.48
C THR A 514 7.57 -6.57 -13.02
N LEU A 515 7.81 -7.77 -12.47
CA LEU A 515 7.64 -8.09 -11.05
C LEU A 515 9.00 -8.41 -10.45
N THR A 516 9.47 -7.59 -9.52
CA THR A 516 10.78 -7.76 -8.88
C THR A 516 10.63 -8.03 -7.39
N LEU A 517 11.20 -9.14 -6.93
CA LEU A 517 11.25 -9.52 -5.52
C LEU A 517 12.68 -9.34 -5.02
N GLY A 518 12.96 -8.18 -4.42
CA GLY A 518 14.27 -7.81 -3.94
C GLY A 518 15.11 -7.17 -5.04
N SER A 519 15.36 -5.88 -4.91
CA SER A 519 16.20 -5.10 -5.82
C SER A 519 17.15 -4.22 -5.02
N VAL A 520 18.42 -4.20 -5.41
CA VAL A 520 19.45 -3.30 -4.89
C VAL A 520 19.99 -2.47 -6.04
N ASN A 521 19.89 -1.15 -5.92
CA ASN A 521 20.41 -0.16 -6.87
C ASN A 521 21.23 0.84 -6.05
N VAL A 522 22.56 0.73 -6.05
CA VAL A 522 23.42 1.62 -5.27
C VAL A 522 24.51 2.21 -6.17
N ALA A 523 24.93 3.44 -5.86
CA ALA A 523 25.97 4.13 -6.61
C ALA A 523 27.35 3.48 -6.41
N SER A 524 28.25 3.72 -7.38
CA SER A 524 29.65 3.27 -7.37
C SER A 524 30.37 3.54 -6.04
N GLY A 525 31.16 2.57 -5.54
CA GLY A 525 31.93 2.68 -4.29
C GLY A 525 31.23 2.18 -3.01
N SER A 526 29.99 1.70 -3.10
CA SER A 526 29.25 1.11 -1.97
C SER A 526 29.82 -0.23 -1.51
N ALA A 527 30.10 -0.36 -0.20
CA ALA A 527 30.43 -1.62 0.47
C ALA A 527 29.38 -1.94 1.54
N GLY A 528 28.67 -3.06 1.39
CA GLY A 528 27.64 -3.48 2.35
C GLY A 528 26.93 -4.77 1.96
N SER A 529 26.38 -5.47 2.95
CA SER A 529 25.70 -6.76 2.76
C SER A 529 24.28 -6.74 3.35
N PRO A 530 23.38 -5.86 2.86
CA PRO A 530 22.04 -5.76 3.40
C PRO A 530 21.25 -7.06 3.15
N THR A 531 20.41 -7.44 4.11
CA THR A 531 19.43 -8.51 3.90
C THR A 531 18.13 -7.92 3.38
N ILE A 532 17.72 -8.36 2.18
CA ILE A 532 16.50 -7.91 1.52
C ILE A 532 15.49 -9.05 1.56
N THR A 533 14.48 -8.93 2.42
CA THR A 533 13.40 -9.92 2.53
C THR A 533 12.22 -9.45 1.69
N SER A 534 11.85 -10.26 0.72
CA SER A 534 10.83 -9.92 -0.27
C SER A 534 9.88 -11.09 -0.45
N VAL A 535 8.65 -10.94 0.03
CA VAL A 535 7.65 -12.01 0.05
C VAL A 535 6.45 -11.63 -0.79
N PHE A 536 6.06 -12.52 -1.71
CA PHE A 536 4.84 -12.41 -2.48
C PHE A 536 4.00 -13.67 -2.26
N ASN A 537 2.83 -13.54 -1.65
CA ASN A 537 1.93 -14.66 -1.38
C ASN A 537 0.68 -14.56 -2.25
N GLN A 538 0.52 -15.50 -3.18
CA GLN A 538 -0.68 -15.67 -3.99
C GLN A 538 -1.50 -16.86 -3.47
N GLY A 539 -2.62 -16.58 -2.79
CA GLY A 539 -3.60 -17.57 -2.36
C GLY A 539 -4.65 -17.90 -3.43
N GLY A 540 -4.82 -17.03 -4.43
CA GLY A 540 -5.80 -17.17 -5.49
C GLY A 540 -5.71 -16.04 -6.52
N GLY A 541 -6.70 -15.94 -7.42
CA GLY A 541 -6.70 -14.93 -8.48
C GLY A 541 -5.62 -15.16 -9.56
N LEU A 542 -5.29 -14.11 -10.30
CA LEU A 542 -4.35 -14.13 -11.42
C LEU A 542 -3.19 -13.15 -11.19
N VAL A 543 -1.96 -13.63 -11.28
CA VAL A 543 -0.77 -12.78 -11.40
C VAL A 543 -0.23 -12.95 -12.80
N ARG A 544 -0.20 -11.87 -13.58
CA ARG A 544 0.47 -11.80 -14.89
C ARG A 544 1.74 -10.99 -14.73
N ALA A 545 2.88 -11.59 -15.07
CA ALA A 545 4.18 -10.93 -15.01
C ALA A 545 4.91 -11.08 -16.34
N GLY A 546 5.15 -9.98 -17.06
CA GLY A 546 5.96 -10.03 -18.29
C GLY A 546 7.32 -10.68 -18.02
N SER A 547 8.03 -10.18 -17.01
CA SER A 547 9.19 -10.81 -16.40
C SER A 547 9.09 -10.80 -14.87
N MET A 548 9.45 -11.90 -14.22
CA MET A 548 9.62 -11.97 -12.77
C MET A 548 11.10 -12.15 -12.42
N THR A 549 11.62 -11.29 -11.55
CA THR A 549 13.03 -11.35 -11.11
C THR A 549 13.11 -11.55 -9.60
N LEU A 550 13.80 -12.62 -9.18
CA LEU A 550 14.07 -12.92 -7.77
C LEU A 550 15.48 -12.44 -7.40
N GLY A 551 15.56 -11.36 -6.65
CA GLY A 551 16.80 -10.81 -6.09
C GLY A 551 17.77 -10.32 -7.17
N VAL A 552 17.76 -9.01 -7.44
CA VAL A 552 18.68 -8.38 -8.41
C VAL A 552 19.58 -7.36 -7.72
N ASN A 553 20.87 -7.41 -8.01
CA ASN A 553 21.82 -6.39 -7.63
C ASN A 553 22.23 -5.61 -8.88
N ALA A 554 21.56 -4.49 -9.12
CA ALA A 554 21.79 -3.58 -10.23
C ALA A 554 22.67 -2.38 -9.80
N ALA A 555 23.63 -2.63 -8.90
CA ALA A 555 24.63 -1.63 -8.52
C ALA A 555 25.57 -1.31 -9.70
N ASP A 556 26.10 -0.08 -9.72
CA ASP A 556 27.05 0.37 -10.74
C ASP A 556 28.32 -0.48 -10.74
N SER A 557 28.98 -0.60 -11.90
CA SER A 557 30.25 -1.32 -12.03
C SER A 557 31.30 -0.79 -11.04
N GLY A 558 31.93 -1.68 -10.27
CA GLY A 558 32.99 -1.33 -9.30
C GLY A 558 32.55 -1.30 -7.84
N THR A 559 31.29 -1.62 -7.53
CA THR A 559 30.85 -1.85 -6.14
C THR A 559 31.21 -3.25 -5.65
N THR A 560 31.41 -3.40 -4.34
CA THR A 560 31.60 -4.71 -3.67
C THR A 560 30.40 -5.10 -2.82
N ASN A 561 29.26 -4.43 -3.02
CA ASN A 561 28.05 -4.70 -2.26
C ASN A 561 27.55 -6.12 -2.54
N ASN A 562 27.29 -6.86 -1.46
CA ASN A 562 27.01 -8.29 -1.50
C ASN A 562 25.70 -8.60 -0.76
N PRO A 563 24.55 -8.17 -1.31
CA PRO A 563 23.26 -8.31 -0.64
C PRO A 563 22.88 -9.78 -0.44
N ASN A 564 22.23 -10.06 0.69
CA ASN A 564 21.61 -11.35 0.96
C ASN A 564 20.12 -11.26 0.60
N PHE A 565 19.73 -11.86 -0.52
CA PHE A 565 18.34 -11.87 -0.96
C PHE A 565 17.58 -13.00 -0.30
N ARG A 566 16.44 -12.68 0.33
CA ARG A 566 15.43 -13.63 0.80
C ARG A 566 14.15 -13.38 0.02
N SER A 567 14.18 -13.74 -1.26
CA SER A 567 13.12 -13.49 -2.22
C SER A 567 12.27 -14.74 -2.37
N THR A 568 11.02 -14.70 -1.93
CA THR A 568 10.09 -15.84 -1.99
C THR A 568 8.80 -15.46 -2.68
N TYR A 569 8.49 -16.17 -3.75
CA TYR A 569 7.16 -16.18 -4.37
C TYR A 569 6.44 -17.45 -3.95
N THR A 570 5.31 -17.33 -3.25
CA THR A 570 4.46 -18.45 -2.84
C THR A 570 3.21 -18.49 -3.70
N LEU A 571 3.00 -19.59 -4.41
CA LEU A 571 1.76 -19.89 -5.12
C LEU A 571 1.01 -20.98 -4.36
N ALA A 572 0.00 -20.60 -3.58
CA ALA A 572 -0.88 -21.52 -2.86
C ALA A 572 -2.18 -21.80 -3.63
N GLY A 573 -2.60 -20.90 -4.52
CA GLY A 573 -3.76 -21.08 -5.37
C GLY A 573 -3.82 -20.02 -6.48
N GLY A 574 -4.79 -20.16 -7.39
CA GLY A 574 -4.93 -19.25 -8.53
C GLY A 574 -3.99 -19.58 -9.69
N THR A 575 -3.61 -18.57 -10.47
CA THR A 575 -2.74 -18.71 -11.65
C THR A 575 -1.60 -17.70 -11.64
N LEU A 576 -0.38 -18.18 -11.83
CA LEU A 576 0.80 -17.38 -12.20
C LEU A 576 1.05 -17.55 -13.71
N ALA A 577 0.87 -16.48 -14.47
CA ALA A 577 1.19 -16.41 -15.89
C ALA A 577 2.43 -15.52 -16.10
N ALA A 578 3.54 -16.11 -16.58
CA ALA A 578 4.81 -15.39 -16.71
C ALA A 578 5.46 -15.55 -18.09
N GLY A 579 6.20 -14.54 -18.55
CA GLY A 579 7.03 -14.63 -19.75
C GLY A 579 8.44 -15.15 -19.43
N SER A 580 8.99 -14.72 -18.30
CA SER A 580 10.20 -15.28 -17.72
C SER A 580 10.16 -15.21 -16.20
N ILE A 581 10.85 -16.15 -15.55
CA ILE A 581 11.16 -16.10 -14.12
C ILE A 581 12.65 -16.35 -13.95
N SER A 582 13.40 -15.37 -13.47
CA SER A 582 14.84 -15.50 -13.32
C SER A 582 15.34 -15.07 -11.95
N SER A 583 16.51 -15.58 -11.56
CA SER A 583 17.28 -14.88 -10.54
C SER A 583 17.87 -13.62 -11.16
N GLY A 584 17.94 -12.55 -10.37
CA GLY A 584 18.58 -11.32 -10.83
C GLY A 584 20.10 -11.47 -10.92
N THR A 585 20.70 -10.67 -11.81
CA THR A 585 22.15 -10.58 -12.00
C THR A 585 22.83 -9.75 -10.91
N GLY A 586 24.17 -9.73 -10.91
CA GLY A 586 25.00 -8.97 -9.99
C GLY A 586 25.49 -9.78 -8.80
N LEU A 587 26.41 -9.20 -8.01
CA LEU A 587 26.95 -9.86 -6.81
C LEU A 587 25.82 -10.15 -5.80
N SER A 588 25.82 -11.35 -5.22
CA SER A 588 24.90 -11.71 -4.14
C SER A 588 25.55 -12.67 -3.15
N ALA A 589 25.12 -12.60 -1.89
CA ALA A 589 25.70 -13.41 -0.84
C ALA A 589 25.38 -14.90 -1.09
N ALA A 590 26.32 -15.77 -0.73
CA ALA A 590 26.17 -17.23 -0.87
C ALA A 590 24.90 -17.79 -0.23
N GLY A 591 24.47 -17.18 0.89
CA GLY A 591 23.25 -17.55 1.61
C GLY A 591 21.95 -16.97 1.03
N SER A 592 21.99 -16.34 -0.16
CA SER A 592 20.79 -15.82 -0.81
C SER A 592 19.81 -16.95 -1.12
N GLN A 593 18.57 -16.77 -0.73
CA GLN A 593 17.44 -17.67 -0.95
C GLN A 593 16.49 -17.03 -1.95
N ARG A 594 16.51 -17.53 -3.18
CA ARG A 594 15.60 -17.14 -4.26
C ARG A 594 14.67 -18.31 -4.55
N ARG A 595 13.40 -18.19 -4.18
CA ARG A 595 12.49 -19.33 -4.07
C ARG A 595 11.16 -19.08 -4.77
N ILE A 596 10.72 -20.09 -5.50
CA ILE A 596 9.31 -20.30 -5.87
C ILE A 596 8.81 -21.44 -4.99
N ALA A 597 7.91 -21.13 -4.06
CA ALA A 597 7.21 -22.11 -3.24
C ALA A 597 5.85 -22.41 -3.90
N TRP A 598 5.80 -23.49 -4.66
CA TRP A 598 4.58 -23.92 -5.34
C TRP A 598 3.83 -24.89 -4.43
N ALA A 599 2.82 -24.38 -3.75
CA ALA A 599 1.99 -25.12 -2.80
C ALA A 599 0.66 -25.60 -3.44
N GLY A 600 0.14 -24.87 -4.42
CA GLY A 600 -1.09 -25.19 -5.16
C GLY A 600 -1.25 -24.31 -6.40
N GLY A 601 -2.37 -24.42 -7.11
CA GLY A 601 -2.69 -23.55 -8.26
C GLY A 601 -1.95 -23.89 -9.56
N THR A 602 -1.99 -22.96 -10.51
CA THR A 602 -1.49 -23.15 -11.89
C THR A 602 -0.33 -22.23 -12.22
N ILE A 603 0.73 -22.78 -12.81
CA ILE A 603 1.79 -22.00 -13.50
C ILE A 603 1.58 -22.15 -15.00
N THR A 604 1.62 -21.03 -15.74
CA THR A 604 1.44 -21.02 -17.20
C THR A 604 2.23 -19.90 -17.88
N THR A 605 2.23 -19.90 -19.22
CA THR A 605 2.88 -18.85 -20.01
C THR A 605 2.11 -17.54 -19.94
N LEU A 606 2.78 -16.39 -20.12
CA LEU A 606 2.16 -15.05 -20.03
C LEU A 606 0.93 -14.89 -20.93
N SER A 607 0.99 -15.52 -22.10
CA SER A 607 -0.01 -15.46 -23.15
C SER A 607 0.02 -16.76 -23.98
N GLY A 608 -1.00 -16.96 -24.81
CA GLY A 608 -1.03 -18.04 -25.78
C GLY A 608 0.04 -17.96 -26.87
N SER A 609 0.84 -16.89 -26.93
CA SER A 609 1.89 -16.64 -27.94
C SER A 609 3.31 -16.55 -27.37
N SER A 610 3.48 -16.69 -26.07
CA SER A 610 4.78 -16.55 -25.39
C SER A 610 5.23 -17.87 -24.78
N ASP A 611 6.51 -18.17 -24.86
CA ASP A 611 7.14 -19.25 -24.07
C ASP A 611 7.42 -18.76 -22.63
N LEU A 612 7.77 -19.70 -21.75
CA LEU A 612 8.17 -19.42 -20.36
C LEU A 612 9.54 -20.01 -20.07
N ALA A 613 10.51 -19.18 -19.67
CA ALA A 613 11.79 -19.65 -19.16
C ALA A 613 11.89 -19.42 -17.65
N ILE A 614 12.23 -20.46 -16.89
CA ILE A 614 12.57 -20.40 -15.47
C ILE A 614 14.05 -20.76 -15.33
N ALA A 615 14.90 -19.80 -14.94
CA ALA A 615 16.35 -20.04 -14.88
C ALA A 615 17.04 -19.22 -13.79
N GLY A 616 17.98 -19.83 -13.10
CA GLY A 616 18.93 -19.13 -12.24
C GLY A 616 20.11 -18.54 -13.03
N THR A 617 21.08 -18.03 -12.29
CA THR A 617 22.33 -17.48 -12.80
C THR A 617 23.50 -18.17 -12.14
N SER A 618 24.65 -18.18 -12.81
CA SER A 618 25.88 -18.76 -12.29
C SER A 618 26.41 -17.99 -11.08
N GLY A 619 27.08 -18.67 -10.16
CA GLY A 619 27.71 -18.06 -8.99
C GLY A 619 26.95 -18.32 -7.70
N SER A 620 27.60 -18.00 -6.58
CA SER A 620 27.07 -18.30 -5.25
C SER A 620 25.78 -17.51 -4.96
N GLY A 621 24.73 -18.21 -4.54
CA GLY A 621 23.39 -17.66 -4.32
C GLY A 621 22.55 -17.43 -5.59
N GLY A 622 23.11 -17.62 -6.80
CA GLY A 622 22.43 -17.31 -8.07
C GLY A 622 21.34 -18.30 -8.50
N SER A 623 21.23 -19.46 -7.86
CA SER A 623 20.22 -20.48 -8.19
C SER A 623 18.81 -20.07 -7.78
N ILE A 624 17.81 -20.65 -8.45
CA ILE A 624 16.41 -20.61 -8.02
C ILE A 624 16.06 -21.95 -7.38
N LEU A 625 15.56 -21.92 -6.15
CA LEU A 625 14.88 -23.06 -5.55
C LEU A 625 13.42 -23.10 -6.03
N PHE A 626 13.10 -24.08 -6.87
CA PHE A 626 11.74 -24.40 -7.30
C PHE A 626 11.20 -25.52 -6.41
N ALA A 627 10.52 -25.14 -5.33
CA ALA A 627 10.03 -26.07 -4.32
C ALA A 627 8.57 -26.44 -4.58
N VAL A 628 8.34 -27.69 -4.99
CA VAL A 628 7.01 -28.32 -5.07
C VAL A 628 6.65 -28.78 -3.66
N SER A 629 5.61 -28.20 -3.07
CA SER A 629 5.24 -28.45 -1.67
C SER A 629 3.73 -28.45 -1.50
N GLY A 630 3.25 -28.73 -0.28
CA GLY A 630 1.84 -28.66 0.07
C GLY A 630 1.00 -29.79 -0.54
N ALA A 631 -0.19 -29.99 0.04
CA ALA A 631 -1.11 -31.04 -0.40
C ALA A 631 -1.98 -30.64 -1.60
N ASP A 632 -2.15 -29.34 -1.85
CA ASP A 632 -3.07 -28.84 -2.87
C ASP A 632 -2.60 -29.18 -4.30
N ALA A 633 -3.57 -29.24 -5.22
CA ALA A 633 -3.32 -29.59 -6.61
C ALA A 633 -2.45 -28.53 -7.31
N LYS A 634 -1.43 -29.01 -8.02
CA LYS A 634 -0.42 -28.22 -8.72
C LYS A 634 -0.46 -28.55 -10.21
N SER A 635 -0.84 -27.57 -11.04
CA SER A 635 -0.90 -27.72 -12.51
C SER A 635 0.15 -26.87 -13.22
N PHE A 636 1.02 -27.49 -14.01
CA PHE A 636 1.88 -26.78 -14.94
C PHE A 636 1.21 -26.81 -16.32
N ASN A 637 0.51 -25.74 -16.67
CA ASN A 637 -0.24 -25.65 -17.91
C ASN A 637 0.60 -24.99 -19.01
N VAL A 638 0.90 -25.72 -20.08
CA VAL A 638 1.60 -25.16 -21.26
C VAL A 638 0.63 -25.16 -22.45
N PRO A 639 0.20 -23.98 -22.94
CA PRO A 639 -0.70 -23.89 -24.09
C PRO A 639 -0.13 -24.49 -25.38
N ALA A 640 -1.01 -24.80 -26.33
CA ALA A 640 -0.63 -25.37 -27.62
C ALA A 640 0.43 -24.52 -28.36
N GLY A 641 1.45 -25.18 -28.92
CA GLY A 641 2.54 -24.53 -29.66
C GLY A 641 3.53 -23.75 -28.81
N ARG A 642 3.41 -23.76 -27.48
CA ARG A 642 4.32 -23.09 -26.55
C ARG A 642 5.24 -24.07 -25.84
N THR A 643 6.36 -23.55 -25.38
CA THR A 643 7.32 -24.26 -24.54
C THR A 643 7.48 -23.54 -23.20
N ALA A 644 7.49 -24.30 -22.11
CA ALA A 644 7.96 -23.83 -20.81
C ALA A 644 9.19 -24.62 -20.39
N THR A 645 10.20 -23.98 -19.81
CA THR A 645 11.48 -24.62 -19.46
C THR A 645 11.86 -24.35 -18.01
N LEU A 646 12.09 -25.40 -17.22
CA LEU A 646 12.87 -25.34 -15.98
C LEU A 646 14.34 -25.56 -16.33
N GLY A 647 15.07 -24.47 -16.50
CA GLY A 647 16.39 -24.44 -17.12
C GLY A 647 17.56 -24.39 -16.14
N ASN A 648 18.65 -23.75 -16.57
CA ASN A 648 19.92 -23.74 -15.85
C ASN A 648 19.81 -23.16 -14.43
N TYR A 649 20.66 -23.66 -13.53
CA TYR A 649 20.76 -23.20 -12.13
C TYR A 649 19.42 -23.23 -11.36
N VAL A 650 18.51 -24.13 -11.74
CA VAL A 650 17.30 -24.44 -10.98
C VAL A 650 17.57 -25.64 -10.07
N THR A 651 17.18 -25.51 -8.80
CA THR A 651 17.09 -26.62 -7.87
C THR A 651 15.62 -27.02 -7.73
N LEU A 652 15.24 -28.16 -8.30
CA LEU A 652 13.90 -28.74 -8.18
C LEU A 652 13.84 -29.58 -6.90
N SER A 653 12.88 -29.31 -6.02
CA SER A 653 12.72 -30.07 -4.77
C SER A 653 11.26 -30.31 -4.43
N GLY A 654 11.01 -31.24 -3.51
CA GLY A 654 9.68 -31.56 -3.02
C GLY A 654 9.42 -33.06 -2.92
N SER A 655 8.76 -33.48 -1.83
CA SER A 655 8.41 -34.88 -1.57
C SER A 655 6.90 -35.13 -1.49
N ASP A 656 6.08 -34.08 -1.61
CA ASP A 656 4.62 -34.13 -1.47
C ASP A 656 3.93 -34.72 -2.74
N THR A 657 2.63 -34.48 -2.94
CA THR A 657 1.75 -35.01 -4.02
C THR A 657 2.17 -34.71 -5.47
N GLY A 658 3.36 -34.15 -5.69
CA GLY A 658 3.94 -33.85 -7.00
C GLY A 658 3.14 -32.83 -7.83
N PHE A 659 3.29 -32.83 -9.15
CA PHE A 659 2.57 -31.91 -10.03
C PHE A 659 2.01 -32.59 -11.29
N THR A 660 1.01 -31.96 -11.91
CA THR A 660 0.41 -32.41 -13.18
C THR A 660 0.79 -31.46 -14.30
N LYS A 661 1.40 -31.99 -15.37
CA LYS A 661 1.59 -31.29 -16.64
C LYS A 661 0.29 -31.35 -17.45
N THR A 662 -0.25 -30.19 -17.78
CA THR A 662 -1.47 -29.99 -18.58
C THR A 662 -1.20 -29.10 -19.79
N GLY A 663 -2.20 -28.97 -20.68
CA GLY A 663 -2.10 -28.20 -21.91
C GLY A 663 -1.28 -28.90 -23.00
N ALA A 664 -1.57 -28.61 -24.27
CA ALA A 664 -0.99 -29.33 -25.41
C ALA A 664 0.48 -28.99 -25.73
N GLY A 665 1.07 -27.98 -25.09
CA GLY A 665 2.46 -27.59 -25.31
C GLY A 665 3.49 -28.45 -24.57
N THR A 666 4.75 -28.05 -24.64
CA THR A 666 5.90 -28.79 -24.08
C THR A 666 6.41 -28.15 -22.79
N LEU A 667 6.54 -28.95 -21.72
CA LEU A 667 7.30 -28.59 -20.52
C LEU A 667 8.67 -29.29 -20.58
N VAL A 668 9.75 -28.52 -20.69
CA VAL A 668 11.12 -29.02 -20.60
C VAL A 668 11.59 -28.94 -19.15
N VAL A 669 12.09 -30.05 -18.61
CA VAL A 669 12.66 -30.10 -17.26
C VAL A 669 14.13 -30.49 -17.35
N GLY A 670 14.98 -29.60 -16.88
CA GLY A 670 16.42 -29.78 -16.89
C GLY A 670 17.14 -28.63 -17.61
N GLY A 671 18.18 -28.11 -16.98
CA GLY A 671 19.20 -27.29 -17.63
C GLY A 671 20.47 -28.10 -17.87
N SER A 672 21.22 -27.74 -18.90
CA SER A 672 22.53 -28.34 -19.18
C SER A 672 23.59 -27.98 -18.13
N VAL A 673 23.36 -26.91 -17.34
CA VAL A 673 24.33 -26.42 -16.34
C VAL A 673 23.63 -26.09 -15.02
N GLY A 674 24.20 -26.57 -13.91
CA GLY A 674 23.82 -26.21 -12.55
C GLY A 674 22.41 -26.62 -12.12
N PHE A 675 21.73 -27.46 -12.90
CA PHE A 675 20.44 -28.04 -12.52
C PHE A 675 20.65 -29.12 -11.45
N VAL A 676 19.85 -29.09 -10.39
CA VAL A 676 19.90 -30.06 -9.29
C VAL A 676 18.47 -30.48 -8.97
N SER A 677 18.25 -31.77 -8.69
CA SER A 677 16.94 -32.27 -8.29
C SER A 677 17.03 -33.13 -7.04
N THR A 678 16.19 -32.82 -6.04
CA THR A 678 15.88 -33.70 -4.90
C THR A 678 14.39 -34.05 -4.86
N TYR A 679 13.71 -33.80 -5.97
CA TYR A 679 12.27 -33.97 -6.07
C TYR A 679 11.89 -35.45 -6.23
N SER A 680 10.98 -35.90 -5.37
CA SER A 680 10.47 -37.27 -5.33
C SER A 680 8.95 -37.37 -5.47
N GLY A 681 8.24 -36.23 -5.54
CA GLY A 681 6.80 -36.21 -5.80
C GLY A 681 6.45 -36.85 -7.15
N SER A 682 5.26 -37.44 -7.27
CA SER A 682 4.81 -38.09 -8.52
C SER A 682 4.42 -37.07 -9.59
N THR A 683 4.90 -37.24 -10.82
CA THR A 683 4.63 -36.32 -11.92
C THR A 683 3.64 -36.93 -12.91
N THR A 684 2.43 -36.36 -13.01
CA THR A 684 1.43 -36.82 -13.97
C THR A 684 1.52 -36.01 -15.25
N VAL A 685 1.51 -36.66 -16.41
CA VAL A 685 1.47 -35.99 -17.73
C VAL A 685 0.11 -36.25 -18.33
N GLN A 686 -0.77 -35.25 -18.25
CA GLN A 686 -2.16 -35.34 -18.71
C GLN A 686 -2.37 -34.76 -20.11
N GLY A 687 -1.48 -33.85 -20.55
CA GLY A 687 -1.58 -33.22 -21.85
C GLY A 687 -0.25 -32.73 -22.37
N GLY A 688 -0.07 -32.82 -23.69
CA GLY A 688 1.13 -32.38 -24.38
C GLY A 688 2.37 -33.17 -23.95
N THR A 689 3.53 -32.53 -23.98
CA THR A 689 4.82 -33.21 -23.73
C THR A 689 5.46 -32.73 -22.43
N LEU A 690 5.91 -33.65 -21.57
CA LEU A 690 6.93 -33.42 -20.55
C LEU A 690 8.26 -33.97 -21.09
N ARG A 691 9.25 -33.11 -21.35
CA ARG A 691 10.52 -33.50 -21.96
C ARG A 691 11.68 -33.31 -20.99
N LEU A 692 12.48 -34.35 -20.75
CA LEU A 692 13.70 -34.23 -19.96
C LEU A 692 14.85 -33.74 -20.82
N ALA A 693 15.51 -32.68 -20.35
CA ALA A 693 16.77 -32.19 -20.91
C ALA A 693 17.97 -32.45 -19.97
N ASN A 694 17.73 -33.04 -18.80
CA ASN A 694 18.74 -33.49 -17.87
C ASN A 694 18.37 -34.88 -17.37
N GLY A 695 19.27 -35.85 -17.52
CA GLY A 695 19.01 -37.26 -17.20
C GLY A 695 18.69 -37.52 -15.73
N SER A 696 19.11 -36.63 -14.83
CA SER A 696 18.89 -36.76 -13.38
C SER A 696 17.74 -35.91 -12.85
N ALA A 697 16.94 -35.30 -13.73
CA ALA A 697 15.90 -34.36 -13.33
C ALA A 697 14.79 -35.00 -12.46
N LEU A 698 14.46 -36.27 -12.72
CA LEU A 698 13.33 -36.99 -12.09
C LEU A 698 13.76 -38.32 -11.46
N THR A 699 15.04 -38.50 -11.10
CA THR A 699 15.61 -39.76 -10.59
C THR A 699 14.88 -40.36 -9.39
N SER A 700 14.20 -39.56 -8.57
CA SER A 700 13.41 -40.04 -7.43
C SER A 700 11.89 -39.87 -7.63
N SER A 701 11.45 -39.38 -8.79
CA SER A 701 10.04 -39.12 -9.10
C SER A 701 9.43 -40.28 -9.89
N ARG A 702 8.20 -40.66 -9.52
CA ARG A 702 7.38 -41.55 -10.33
C ARG A 702 6.65 -40.75 -11.42
N VAL A 703 6.86 -41.11 -12.68
CA VAL A 703 6.21 -40.46 -13.84
C VAL A 703 4.97 -41.25 -14.29
N ILE A 704 3.87 -40.56 -14.56
CA ILE A 704 2.57 -41.15 -14.92
C ILE A 704 2.05 -40.50 -16.20
N PRO A 705 2.44 -40.98 -17.39
CA PRO A 705 1.85 -40.54 -18.65
C PRO A 705 0.46 -41.16 -18.80
N VAL A 706 -0.59 -40.33 -18.79
CA VAL A 706 -1.97 -40.77 -19.06
C VAL A 706 -2.38 -40.40 -20.48
N ALA A 707 -3.54 -40.88 -20.94
CA ALA A 707 -4.05 -40.61 -22.28
C ALA A 707 -4.01 -39.10 -22.62
N GLY A 708 -3.35 -38.77 -23.74
CA GLY A 708 -3.12 -37.38 -24.19
C GLY A 708 -1.80 -36.75 -23.72
N GLY A 709 -1.06 -37.40 -22.82
CA GLY A 709 0.26 -36.99 -22.36
C GLY A 709 1.41 -37.82 -22.94
N THR A 710 2.52 -37.16 -23.23
CA THR A 710 3.78 -37.77 -23.66
C THR A 710 4.91 -37.40 -22.71
N PHE A 711 5.61 -38.38 -22.16
CA PHE A 711 6.88 -38.20 -21.47
C PHE A 711 8.02 -38.48 -22.44
N ALA A 712 8.96 -37.55 -22.63
CA ALA A 712 9.97 -37.63 -23.69
C ALA A 712 11.39 -37.27 -23.24
N LEU A 713 12.40 -37.66 -24.01
CA LEU A 713 13.80 -37.23 -23.84
C LEU A 713 14.19 -36.19 -24.92
N SER A 714 15.13 -35.29 -24.62
CA SER A 714 15.53 -34.20 -25.55
C SER A 714 16.69 -34.53 -26.50
N GLY A 715 17.14 -35.78 -26.58
CA GLY A 715 18.28 -36.22 -27.39
C GLY A 715 18.85 -37.55 -26.88
N PRO A 716 20.08 -37.94 -27.28
CA PRO A 716 20.74 -39.16 -26.82
C PRO A 716 21.26 -38.98 -25.39
N ILE A 717 20.36 -38.68 -24.45
CA ILE A 717 20.66 -38.59 -23.03
C ILE A 717 20.31 -39.93 -22.36
N SER A 718 21.13 -40.31 -21.38
CA SER A 718 20.78 -41.36 -20.43
C SER A 718 20.04 -40.73 -19.26
N ALA A 719 18.78 -41.10 -19.06
CA ALA A 719 17.92 -40.58 -18.03
C ALA A 719 17.56 -41.66 -17.01
N THR A 720 17.34 -41.25 -15.76
CA THR A 720 16.81 -42.13 -14.71
C THR A 720 15.57 -41.51 -14.10
N VAL A 721 14.53 -42.32 -13.89
CA VAL A 721 13.33 -41.95 -13.16
C VAL A 721 13.12 -42.86 -11.94
N GLY A 722 12.52 -42.34 -10.88
CA GLY A 722 12.25 -43.10 -9.66
C GLY A 722 11.20 -44.19 -9.85
N GLY A 723 10.30 -43.99 -10.81
CA GLY A 723 9.40 -45.02 -11.31
C GLY A 723 8.63 -44.56 -12.55
N LEU A 724 7.99 -45.49 -13.26
CA LEU A 724 7.25 -45.19 -14.48
C LEU A 724 5.95 -46.01 -14.55
N ALA A 725 4.82 -45.33 -14.74
CA ALA A 725 3.54 -45.96 -15.02
C ALA A 725 3.31 -46.05 -16.54
N ALA A 726 4.12 -46.84 -17.24
CA ALA A 726 4.14 -46.88 -18.70
C ALA A 726 2.80 -47.30 -19.33
N ASN A 727 2.00 -48.08 -18.62
CA ASN A 727 0.69 -48.58 -19.06
C ASN A 727 -0.50 -47.71 -18.60
N ALA A 728 -0.26 -46.48 -18.13
CA ALA A 728 -1.33 -45.57 -17.68
C ALA A 728 -2.13 -44.90 -18.84
N GLY A 729 -1.80 -45.25 -20.09
CA GLY A 729 -2.52 -44.84 -21.30
C GLY A 729 -1.89 -43.69 -22.09
N GLY A 730 -0.82 -43.07 -21.57
CA GLY A 730 0.00 -42.10 -22.30
C GLY A 730 1.23 -42.73 -22.96
N LEU A 731 2.04 -41.88 -23.59
CA LEU A 731 3.29 -42.29 -24.26
C LEU A 731 4.52 -41.98 -23.41
N THR A 732 5.49 -42.89 -23.43
CA THR A 732 6.88 -42.63 -23.05
C THR A 732 7.75 -42.78 -24.29
N ASP A 733 8.34 -41.68 -24.76
CA ASP A 733 9.14 -41.60 -25.97
C ASP A 733 10.62 -41.38 -25.62
N VAL A 734 11.46 -42.39 -25.84
CA VAL A 734 12.91 -42.25 -25.58
C VAL A 734 13.63 -41.42 -26.65
N GLY A 735 13.00 -41.13 -27.80
CA GLY A 735 13.70 -40.54 -28.93
C GLY A 735 14.92 -41.39 -29.27
N SER A 736 16.12 -40.80 -29.32
CA SER A 736 17.40 -41.50 -29.47
C SER A 736 18.12 -41.76 -28.13
N GLY A 737 17.44 -41.63 -27.00
CA GLY A 737 18.02 -41.74 -25.66
C GLY A 737 17.89 -43.11 -25.01
N LEU A 738 18.27 -43.15 -23.74
CA LEU A 738 18.18 -44.30 -22.86
C LEU A 738 17.47 -43.90 -21.56
N MET A 739 16.60 -44.77 -21.05
CA MET A 739 15.87 -44.56 -19.80
C MET A 739 16.04 -45.76 -18.87
N THR A 740 16.49 -45.49 -17.65
CA THR A 740 16.45 -46.45 -16.54
C THR A 740 15.32 -46.08 -15.60
N VAL A 741 14.47 -47.06 -15.28
CA VAL A 741 13.41 -46.93 -14.29
C VAL A 741 13.89 -47.62 -13.02
N ALA A 742 14.19 -46.84 -11.99
CA ALA A 742 14.83 -47.36 -10.77
C ALA A 742 13.97 -48.37 -10.01
N ALA A 743 12.63 -48.21 -10.04
CA ALA A 743 11.70 -49.13 -9.41
C ALA A 743 10.27 -48.99 -9.97
N GLY A 744 9.41 -49.97 -9.69
CA GLY A 744 7.96 -49.85 -9.88
C GLY A 744 7.45 -50.07 -11.32
N LEU A 745 8.30 -50.58 -12.21
CA LEU A 745 7.93 -51.13 -13.52
C LEU A 745 8.48 -52.56 -13.60
N SER A 746 7.60 -53.56 -13.67
CA SER A 746 8.03 -54.97 -13.81
C SER A 746 8.45 -55.27 -15.24
N ALA A 747 9.28 -56.31 -15.45
CA ALA A 747 9.62 -56.78 -16.80
C ALA A 747 8.39 -57.16 -17.64
N ALA A 748 7.36 -57.75 -17.02
CA ALA A 748 6.11 -58.07 -17.69
C ALA A 748 5.35 -56.80 -18.13
N ASP A 749 5.23 -55.80 -17.25
CA ASP A 749 4.60 -54.52 -17.57
C ASP A 749 5.40 -53.73 -18.60
N MET A 750 6.73 -53.87 -18.60
CA MET A 750 7.65 -53.28 -19.57
C MET A 750 7.37 -53.82 -20.99
N LEU A 751 7.23 -55.14 -21.13
CA LEU A 751 6.89 -55.78 -22.40
C LEU A 751 5.49 -55.37 -22.90
N VAL A 752 4.49 -55.27 -22.00
CA VAL A 752 3.16 -54.75 -22.35
C VAL A 752 3.28 -53.33 -22.90
N ALA A 753 4.09 -52.47 -22.26
CA ALA A 753 4.29 -51.11 -22.70
C ALA A 753 5.03 -51.03 -24.05
N LEU A 754 6.05 -51.85 -24.28
CA LEU A 754 6.78 -51.92 -25.56
C LEU A 754 5.86 -52.37 -26.69
N ASN A 755 5.09 -53.44 -26.49
CA ASN A 755 4.16 -53.93 -27.51
C ASN A 755 3.06 -52.90 -27.83
N SER A 756 2.57 -52.18 -26.81
CA SER A 756 1.63 -51.06 -27.02
C SER A 756 2.25 -49.93 -27.84
N GLY A 757 3.52 -49.56 -27.58
CA GLY A 757 4.19 -48.48 -28.32
C GLY A 757 4.68 -48.89 -29.71
N ARG A 758 5.07 -50.16 -29.88
CA ARG A 758 5.46 -50.77 -31.17
C ARG A 758 4.32 -50.74 -32.17
N GLY A 759 3.07 -50.88 -31.71
CA GLY A 759 1.88 -50.81 -32.55
C GLY A 759 1.86 -51.92 -33.61
N ASP A 760 1.89 -51.53 -34.88
CA ASP A 760 1.95 -52.49 -36.02
C ASP A 760 3.37 -52.95 -36.38
N GLY A 761 4.38 -52.61 -35.56
CA GLY A 761 5.79 -52.83 -35.86
C GLY A 761 6.53 -51.54 -36.22
N SER A 762 5.82 -50.45 -36.52
CA SER A 762 6.41 -49.17 -36.96
C SER A 762 6.61 -48.15 -35.83
N TRP A 763 6.48 -48.54 -34.55
CA TRP A 763 6.55 -47.63 -33.39
C TRP A 763 5.51 -46.50 -33.39
N ASN A 764 4.36 -46.75 -34.01
CA ASN A 764 3.26 -45.79 -34.17
C ASN A 764 2.16 -45.91 -33.11
N GLY A 765 2.40 -46.65 -32.02
CA GLY A 765 1.46 -46.81 -30.92
C GLY A 765 1.09 -45.47 -30.28
N THR A 766 -0.14 -45.37 -29.78
CA THR A 766 -0.65 -44.14 -29.13
C THR A 766 -0.48 -44.16 -27.61
N SER A 767 0.03 -45.25 -27.05
CA SER A 767 0.31 -45.46 -25.62
C SER A 767 1.49 -46.42 -25.44
N GLY A 768 2.06 -46.46 -24.24
CA GLY A 768 3.18 -47.36 -23.92
C GLY A 768 4.54 -46.71 -24.15
N ILE A 769 5.57 -47.54 -24.38
CA ILE A 769 6.96 -47.10 -24.59
C ILE A 769 7.27 -47.16 -26.08
N THR A 770 7.75 -46.04 -26.63
CA THR A 770 8.08 -45.88 -28.05
C THR A 770 9.41 -45.14 -28.22
N SER A 771 9.86 -45.07 -29.48
CA SER A 771 10.92 -44.17 -29.92
C SER A 771 10.50 -43.49 -31.22
N SER A 772 10.30 -42.19 -31.16
CA SER A 772 10.06 -41.36 -32.35
C SER A 772 11.25 -41.39 -33.33
N GLN A 773 12.47 -41.62 -32.82
CA GLN A 773 13.65 -41.82 -33.66
C GLN A 773 13.62 -43.19 -34.36
N ALA A 774 13.30 -44.27 -33.67
CA ALA A 774 13.16 -45.60 -34.28
C ALA A 774 12.05 -45.63 -35.33
N GLN A 775 10.92 -44.96 -35.07
CA GLN A 775 9.87 -44.77 -36.06
C GLN A 775 10.39 -44.07 -37.33
N ALA A 776 11.16 -42.99 -37.16
CA ALA A 776 11.73 -42.25 -38.29
C ALA A 776 12.76 -43.09 -39.08
N ASP A 777 13.60 -43.84 -38.37
CA ASP A 777 14.64 -44.68 -38.97
C ASP A 777 14.04 -45.89 -39.71
N LEU A 778 13.01 -46.55 -39.14
CA LEU A 778 12.28 -47.62 -39.84
C LEU A 778 11.60 -47.10 -41.11
N ALA A 779 11.01 -45.89 -41.06
CA ALA A 779 10.46 -45.26 -42.25
C ALA A 779 11.53 -44.95 -43.33
N ALA A 780 12.78 -44.77 -42.91
CA ALA A 780 13.95 -44.62 -43.77
C ALA A 780 14.62 -45.96 -44.15
N SER A 781 14.02 -47.11 -43.82
CA SER A 781 14.58 -48.46 -44.03
C SER A 781 15.89 -48.72 -43.27
N ASN A 782 16.10 -48.05 -42.14
CA ASN A 782 17.16 -48.34 -41.18
C ASN A 782 16.56 -49.14 -40.01
N PRO A 783 16.83 -50.46 -39.89
CA PRO A 783 16.23 -51.28 -38.84
C PRO A 783 16.60 -50.77 -37.43
N ARG A 784 15.64 -50.19 -36.72
CA ARG A 784 15.78 -49.66 -35.36
C ARG A 784 14.58 -50.04 -34.50
N SER A 785 14.82 -50.15 -33.21
CA SER A 785 13.90 -50.70 -32.23
C SER A 785 14.08 -50.02 -30.85
N VAL A 786 13.39 -50.52 -29.83
CA VAL A 786 13.59 -50.11 -28.44
C VAL A 786 14.09 -51.30 -27.62
N GLY A 787 15.39 -51.41 -27.43
CA GLY A 787 15.95 -52.49 -26.63
C GLY A 787 15.65 -52.31 -25.14
N TRP A 788 15.69 -53.40 -24.38
CA TRP A 788 15.43 -53.36 -22.93
C TRP A 788 16.28 -54.36 -22.14
N LEU A 789 16.50 -54.06 -20.86
CA LEU A 789 17.25 -54.89 -19.92
C LEU A 789 16.50 -54.99 -18.59
N ASP A 790 16.42 -56.20 -18.03
CA ASP A 790 16.19 -56.40 -16.60
C ASP A 790 17.55 -56.41 -15.90
N ASN A 791 17.80 -55.43 -15.03
CA ASN A 791 19.10 -55.29 -14.37
C ASN A 791 19.26 -56.24 -13.17
N GLY A 792 18.22 -57.01 -12.81
CA GLY A 792 18.25 -58.00 -11.72
C GLY A 792 18.18 -57.42 -10.31
N ASP A 793 18.17 -56.09 -10.16
CA ASP A 793 18.01 -55.37 -8.89
C ASP A 793 16.60 -54.77 -8.71
N GLY A 794 15.68 -55.07 -9.63
CA GLY A 794 14.32 -54.52 -9.68
C GLY A 794 14.19 -53.24 -10.52
N SER A 795 15.29 -52.74 -11.08
CA SER A 795 15.28 -51.70 -12.11
C SER A 795 15.25 -52.29 -13.52
N VAL A 796 14.65 -51.56 -14.45
CA VAL A 796 14.65 -51.90 -15.88
C VAL A 796 15.21 -50.75 -16.70
N THR A 797 15.95 -51.07 -17.76
CA THR A 797 16.49 -50.08 -18.69
C THR A 797 15.88 -50.30 -20.06
N PHE A 798 15.61 -49.24 -20.80
CA PHE A 798 15.22 -49.30 -22.21
C PHE A 798 15.76 -48.13 -23.00
N ALA A 799 16.09 -48.35 -24.26
CA ALA A 799 16.77 -47.37 -25.08
C ALA A 799 16.40 -47.50 -26.54
N PHE A 800 16.58 -46.41 -27.28
CA PHE A 800 16.74 -46.51 -28.72
C PHE A 800 17.86 -47.50 -29.03
N ALA A 801 17.56 -48.54 -29.78
CA ALA A 801 18.49 -49.62 -30.06
C ALA A 801 18.37 -50.12 -31.51
N ALA A 802 19.36 -50.90 -31.96
CA ALA A 802 19.24 -51.74 -33.13
C ALA A 802 18.99 -53.19 -32.71
N PRO A 803 18.21 -53.98 -33.46
CA PRO A 803 18.22 -55.44 -33.28
C PRO A 803 19.65 -55.97 -33.33
N GLY A 804 20.05 -56.71 -32.30
CA GLY A 804 21.43 -57.16 -32.13
C GLY A 804 22.31 -56.30 -31.21
N ASP A 805 21.87 -55.15 -30.71
CA ASP A 805 22.53 -54.46 -29.58
C ASP A 805 21.94 -55.02 -28.28
N THR A 806 22.53 -56.08 -27.76
CA THR A 806 22.01 -56.84 -26.60
C THR A 806 22.22 -56.12 -25.27
N ASN A 807 23.21 -55.21 -25.18
CA ASN A 807 23.63 -54.59 -23.94
C ASN A 807 23.29 -53.08 -23.84
N LEU A 808 22.69 -52.52 -24.89
CA LEU A 808 22.25 -51.12 -25.03
C LEU A 808 23.38 -50.08 -24.98
N ASP A 809 24.57 -50.43 -25.46
CA ASP A 809 25.73 -49.51 -25.54
C ASP A 809 25.83 -48.73 -26.86
N TRP A 810 24.82 -48.88 -27.73
CA TRP A 810 24.71 -48.29 -29.06
C TRP A 810 25.75 -48.79 -30.06
N GLN A 811 26.29 -49.97 -29.83
CA GLN A 811 27.11 -50.72 -30.77
C GLN A 811 26.47 -52.09 -31.00
N VAL A 812 26.83 -52.71 -32.12
CA VAL A 812 26.52 -54.13 -32.36
C VAL A 812 27.87 -54.77 -32.62
N ASP A 813 28.40 -55.49 -31.65
CA ASP A 813 29.75 -56.05 -31.73
C ASP A 813 29.82 -57.53 -31.29
N ILE A 814 31.04 -58.05 -31.15
CA ILE A 814 31.25 -59.45 -30.76
C ILE A 814 30.69 -59.78 -29.37
N LEU A 815 30.57 -58.81 -28.45
CA LEU A 815 29.96 -59.00 -27.14
C LEU A 815 28.47 -59.27 -27.30
N ASP A 816 27.80 -58.61 -28.25
CA ASP A 816 26.39 -58.85 -28.52
C ASP A 816 26.12 -60.20 -29.17
N ALA A 817 26.93 -60.55 -30.17
CA ALA A 817 26.86 -61.88 -30.77
C ALA A 817 27.15 -62.97 -29.72
N ALA A 818 28.07 -62.71 -28.78
CA ALA A 818 28.35 -63.61 -27.68
C ALA A 818 27.16 -63.77 -26.74
N ASN A 819 26.45 -62.68 -26.39
CA ASN A 819 25.23 -62.75 -25.56
C ASN A 819 24.12 -63.54 -26.25
N PHE A 820 23.88 -63.28 -27.54
CA PHE A 820 22.91 -64.01 -28.38
C PHE A 820 23.19 -65.52 -28.40
N LEU A 821 24.45 -65.92 -28.58
CA LEU A 821 24.85 -67.33 -28.61
C LEU A 821 24.89 -67.98 -27.21
N ALA A 822 25.41 -67.26 -26.21
CA ALA A 822 25.60 -67.78 -24.86
C ALA A 822 24.28 -67.99 -24.12
N GLY A 823 23.22 -67.25 -24.47
CA GLY A 823 21.88 -67.48 -23.96
C GLY A 823 21.34 -68.88 -24.30
N GLY A 824 21.82 -69.49 -25.40
CA GLY A 824 21.39 -70.83 -25.82
C GLY A 824 19.89 -70.91 -26.15
N LYS A 825 19.27 -69.77 -26.46
CA LYS A 825 17.81 -69.63 -26.62
C LYS A 825 17.32 -69.88 -28.04
N PHE A 826 18.20 -69.77 -29.03
CA PHE A 826 17.89 -69.95 -30.45
C PHE A 826 17.20 -71.29 -30.72
N ASP A 827 15.99 -71.23 -31.30
CA ASP A 827 15.12 -72.38 -31.60
C ASP A 827 14.83 -73.30 -30.40
N SER A 828 15.03 -72.82 -29.16
CA SER A 828 14.83 -73.62 -27.94
C SER A 828 13.37 -73.68 -27.48
N GLY A 829 12.54 -72.71 -27.88
CA GLY A 829 11.18 -72.51 -27.38
C GLY A 829 11.09 -72.09 -25.91
N THR A 830 12.22 -71.77 -25.27
CA THR A 830 12.24 -71.28 -23.88
C THR A 830 12.09 -69.75 -23.83
N PRO A 831 11.53 -69.18 -22.76
CA PRO A 831 11.40 -67.73 -22.62
C PRO A 831 12.76 -67.03 -22.77
N ALA A 832 12.77 -65.96 -23.54
CA ALA A 832 13.94 -65.13 -23.80
C ALA A 832 13.66 -63.66 -23.53
N THR A 833 14.73 -62.90 -23.32
CA THR A 833 14.75 -61.45 -23.19
C THR A 833 15.55 -60.83 -24.33
N TRP A 834 15.50 -59.50 -24.44
CA TRP A 834 16.27 -58.77 -25.45
C TRP A 834 17.78 -59.06 -25.39
N ASN A 835 18.36 -59.12 -24.18
CA ASN A 835 19.78 -59.46 -23.99
C ASN A 835 20.13 -60.91 -24.41
N GLU A 836 19.13 -61.79 -24.48
CA GLU A 836 19.29 -63.17 -24.92
C GLU A 836 18.97 -63.37 -26.40
N GLY A 837 18.49 -62.32 -27.09
CA GLY A 837 18.25 -62.32 -28.54
C GLY A 837 16.81 -62.16 -29.00
N ASP A 838 15.83 -61.93 -28.11
CA ASP A 838 14.42 -61.66 -28.52
C ASP A 838 14.28 -60.19 -28.95
N PHE A 839 14.42 -59.93 -30.26
CA PHE A 839 14.32 -58.59 -30.84
C PHE A 839 12.88 -58.27 -31.32
N GLY A 840 12.05 -59.31 -31.45
CA GLY A 840 10.62 -59.22 -31.80
C GLY A 840 9.68 -58.91 -30.63
N TYR A 841 10.10 -59.16 -29.39
CA TYR A 841 9.28 -59.17 -28.16
C TYR A 841 8.20 -60.26 -28.13
N ASP A 842 8.39 -61.36 -28.85
CA ASP A 842 7.43 -62.47 -28.87
C ASP A 842 7.72 -63.53 -27.78
N GLY A 843 8.81 -63.34 -27.03
CA GLY A 843 9.19 -64.13 -25.87
C GLY A 843 10.06 -65.34 -26.19
N VAL A 844 10.46 -65.57 -27.44
CA VAL A 844 11.38 -66.64 -27.84
C VAL A 844 12.51 -66.08 -28.70
N VAL A 845 13.51 -66.91 -29.01
CA VAL A 845 14.54 -66.57 -30.01
C VAL A 845 14.45 -67.57 -31.13
N ASP A 846 14.19 -67.12 -32.35
CA ASP A 846 14.13 -67.97 -33.54
C ASP A 846 14.92 -67.37 -34.73
N ILE A 847 14.73 -67.95 -35.92
CA ILE A 847 15.41 -67.49 -37.14
C ILE A 847 15.06 -66.04 -37.53
N LEU A 848 13.89 -65.53 -37.13
CA LEU A 848 13.48 -64.15 -37.40
C LEU A 848 14.32 -63.17 -36.57
N ASP A 849 14.62 -63.49 -35.31
CA ASP A 849 15.52 -62.68 -34.48
C ASP A 849 16.95 -62.67 -35.02
N ALA A 850 17.46 -63.83 -35.45
CA ALA A 850 18.76 -63.91 -36.09
C ALA A 850 18.80 -63.12 -37.41
N ALA A 851 17.70 -63.14 -38.17
CA ALA A 851 17.57 -62.33 -39.38
C ALA A 851 17.53 -60.83 -39.05
N ASP A 852 16.81 -60.43 -38.01
CA ASP A 852 16.74 -59.05 -37.54
C ASP A 852 18.14 -58.56 -37.12
N PHE A 853 18.87 -59.34 -36.33
CA PHE A 853 20.28 -59.07 -35.95
C PHE A 853 21.15 -58.78 -37.18
N LEU A 854 21.15 -59.71 -38.16
CA LEU A 854 22.02 -59.64 -39.34
C LEU A 854 21.58 -58.56 -40.33
N SER A 855 20.28 -58.29 -40.44
CA SER A 855 19.70 -57.33 -41.39
C SER A 855 20.06 -55.88 -41.09
N THR A 856 20.46 -55.57 -39.85
CA THR A 856 20.89 -54.22 -39.46
C THR A 856 22.16 -53.77 -40.19
N GLY A 857 23.04 -54.71 -40.56
CA GLY A 857 24.35 -54.41 -41.14
C GLY A 857 25.30 -53.66 -40.19
N LEU A 858 25.03 -53.70 -38.87
CA LEU A 858 25.77 -52.92 -37.87
C LEU A 858 26.89 -53.67 -37.15
N PHE A 859 27.03 -54.99 -37.37
CA PHE A 859 28.04 -55.79 -36.70
C PHE A 859 29.46 -55.24 -36.96
N ASP A 860 30.17 -54.87 -35.89
CA ASP A 860 31.47 -54.20 -35.88
C ASP A 860 31.53 -52.89 -36.71
N ALA A 861 30.39 -52.22 -36.95
CA ALA A 861 30.31 -50.97 -37.72
C ALA A 861 30.57 -49.70 -36.88
N GLY A 862 30.75 -49.85 -35.57
CA GLY A 862 30.88 -48.76 -34.61
C GLY A 862 29.54 -48.21 -34.11
N ALA A 863 29.58 -47.11 -33.35
CA ALA A 863 28.40 -46.56 -32.70
C ALA A 863 27.36 -46.04 -33.71
N TYR A 864 26.14 -46.58 -33.65
CA TYR A 864 25.04 -46.21 -34.55
C TYR A 864 24.19 -45.04 -34.03
N ASN A 865 24.45 -44.59 -32.79
CA ASN A 865 23.84 -43.42 -32.17
C ASN A 865 24.91 -42.47 -31.58
N PRO A 866 25.80 -41.91 -32.41
CA PRO A 866 26.88 -41.06 -31.93
C PRO A 866 26.33 -39.76 -31.34
N PRO A 867 26.88 -39.26 -30.21
CA PRO A 867 26.51 -37.95 -29.69
C PRO A 867 26.82 -36.85 -30.73
N PRO A 868 26.08 -35.73 -30.73
CA PRO A 868 26.23 -34.67 -31.73
C PRO A 868 27.65 -34.10 -31.89
N SER A 869 28.49 -34.23 -30.86
CA SER A 869 29.90 -33.81 -30.85
C SER A 869 30.86 -34.77 -31.58
N GLN A 870 30.40 -35.95 -32.02
CA GLN A 870 31.21 -36.96 -32.72
C GLN A 870 30.88 -37.09 -34.22
N VAL A 871 29.88 -36.35 -34.72
CA VAL A 871 29.53 -36.34 -36.15
C VAL A 871 30.65 -35.61 -36.93
N GLY A 872 31.59 -36.38 -37.48
CA GLY A 872 32.69 -35.89 -38.33
C GLY A 872 34.10 -36.32 -37.92
N ALA A 873 34.27 -37.08 -36.84
CA ALA A 873 35.56 -37.69 -36.53
C ALA A 873 35.77 -38.94 -37.39
N VAL A 874 36.18 -38.75 -38.65
CA VAL A 874 36.81 -39.84 -39.41
C VAL A 874 38.03 -40.28 -38.59
N ALA A 875 38.09 -41.56 -38.25
CA ALA A 875 39.24 -42.15 -37.58
C ALA A 875 40.52 -41.78 -38.35
N ALA A 876 41.36 -40.93 -37.75
CA ALA A 876 42.71 -40.73 -38.25
C ALA A 876 43.44 -42.06 -38.03
N VAL A 877 43.57 -42.85 -39.09
CA VAL A 877 44.48 -43.99 -39.14
C VAL A 877 45.87 -43.46 -38.76
N PRO A 878 46.55 -44.00 -37.73
CA PRO A 878 47.92 -43.64 -37.47
C PRO A 878 48.77 -43.94 -38.71
N GLU A 879 49.30 -42.90 -39.34
CA GLU A 879 50.27 -43.06 -40.42
C GLU A 879 51.48 -43.85 -39.89
N PRO A 880 52.08 -44.76 -40.69
CA PRO A 880 53.28 -45.49 -40.28
C PRO A 880 54.36 -44.49 -39.91
N ARG A 881 54.97 -44.65 -38.73
CA ARG A 881 56.12 -43.86 -38.22
C ARG A 881 57.35 -43.99 -39.13
N SER A 882 57.31 -43.41 -40.32
CA SER A 882 58.39 -43.47 -41.31
C SER A 882 58.84 -42.08 -41.80
N PHE A 883 58.19 -40.99 -41.38
CA PHE A 883 58.60 -39.63 -41.73
C PHE A 883 59.31 -38.82 -40.62
N ALA A 884 59.41 -39.34 -39.38
CA ALA A 884 60.12 -38.67 -38.29
C ALA A 884 61.66 -38.90 -38.27
N MET A 885 62.19 -39.70 -39.21
CA MET A 885 63.62 -40.00 -39.36
C MET A 885 64.25 -39.38 -40.63
N LEU A 886 63.77 -38.20 -41.07
CA LEU A 886 64.45 -37.43 -42.13
C LEU A 886 64.64 -35.93 -41.84
N VAL A 887 64.10 -35.40 -40.73
CA VAL A 887 64.25 -33.97 -40.38
C VAL A 887 65.26 -33.74 -39.24
N GLY A 888 65.66 -34.80 -38.51
CA GLY A 888 66.75 -34.74 -37.52
C GLY A 888 68.17 -34.72 -38.12
N ALA A 889 68.34 -35.04 -39.41
CA ALA A 889 69.65 -35.13 -40.07
C ALA A 889 70.09 -33.84 -40.81
N VAL A 890 69.25 -32.80 -40.86
CA VAL A 890 69.56 -31.53 -41.55
C VAL A 890 69.94 -30.39 -40.58
N LEU A 891 69.78 -30.58 -39.26
CA LEU A 891 70.22 -29.61 -38.25
C LEU A 891 71.67 -29.80 -37.74
N ALA A 892 72.39 -30.82 -38.22
CA ALA A 892 73.80 -31.06 -37.88
C ALA A 892 74.81 -30.55 -38.94
N THR A 893 74.35 -30.01 -40.07
CA THR A 893 75.22 -29.49 -41.16
C THR A 893 75.18 -27.97 -41.32
N GLY A 894 74.41 -27.25 -40.51
CA GLY A 894 74.30 -25.78 -40.55
C GLY A 894 75.32 -25.00 -39.71
N PHE A 895 76.17 -25.66 -38.89
CA PHE A 895 77.03 -24.98 -37.91
C PHE A 895 78.52 -24.87 -38.32
N VAL A 896 78.89 -25.11 -39.58
CA VAL A 896 80.30 -25.12 -40.03
C VAL A 896 80.66 -24.03 -41.07
N ALA A 897 79.76 -23.18 -41.54
CA ALA A 897 80.14 -22.16 -42.53
C ALA A 897 79.47 -20.80 -42.33
N PHE A 898 80.04 -19.97 -41.44
CA PHE A 898 80.21 -18.50 -41.45
C PHE A 898 80.43 -18.04 -39.99
N ARG A 899 81.58 -17.59 -39.47
CA ARG A 899 82.88 -17.14 -39.98
C ARG A 899 82.83 -16.31 -41.26
N ARG A 900 82.39 -15.04 -41.15
CA ARG A 900 83.19 -13.83 -41.46
C ARG A 900 82.32 -12.57 -41.49
N ARG A 901 82.80 -11.57 -40.75
CA ARG A 901 82.41 -10.15 -40.65
C ARG A 901 81.17 -9.84 -39.84
#